data_AF-A9WGL4-F1
#
_entry.id   AF-A9WGL4-F1
#
_cell.length_a   1.000
_cell.length_b   1.000
_cell.length_c   1.000
_cell.angle_alpha   90.00
_cell.angle_beta   90.00
_cell.angle_gamma   90.00
#
_symmetry.space_group_name_H-M   'P 1'
#
loop_
_entity.id
_entity.type
_entity.pdbx_description
1 polymer ?
#
loop_
_entity_poly.entity_id
_entity_poly.type
_entity_poly.pdbx_seq_one_letter_code
_entity_poly.pdbx_strand_id
1 'polypeptide(L)'
;MKTHSLITLMLSLVLLNSNGPGIGVWHRPQYPFATLESTNLLTLQNPGYQPFVTDTTIHMTSLPSLRNITAIATGRYHTCALTTGGGVKCWGDNSSGQLGDGTMNDRNTPVDVVGLESGVAAIAAGGSHTCALTTNGGVKCWGANVSGQLGNETQIPYSAPVDVVELGRGVFDITAGWEHTCALTTGGGVKCWGDNSSGQLGDGTTNDRNTPVDVAGLESGVAAIAAGEGHTCALTTSGGVKCWGDNLEGQLGGGTIYSHITPVDVAGLESDVAAIAVGWEHTCALTTVGGVRCWGNNSSGQLGDGTMTERNVPVGVIGLESGVTAITAGGGHTCALTTGGGVKCWGNNFYGQLGNVTAHQPGIPVDVAGLGIGVVAIAAGGAHTCALTTSGGVKCWGYNYDVQLGDGTTTARSTPVDVSGLESDVVTITAGGAHTCALTTSGGVKCWGRNFNFQLGDGTMIDRNTPVDVIGLGSRVTAITAGGNHTCALTTSDGVKCWGSNLYGQLGHGTMNFYGTPVDVIGLNGDVTAIAAGWWHTCALMTDGGVKCWGANDSGQLGDGTRSDRSIPVDVSGLGSGVAAITAGLFHTCALTTSGGVKCWGSNSSWQLGNITVGQPYIPVDVFGLWSGVTAITAGLHHTCALTTGSAQVQCWGGNYDGQLGDGTTNLRRFPQTVIGLEGSETAIAAGGAHTCALTVSGGMKCWGDNFYGQLGDGSMHDRSTPVDVIRLESNVDAIAAGFFHTCALTTDKGVKCWGDNFYAQLGDGRPLWRSVPVDVVDRLNVFLPLTMK
;
A
#
# COMPACT_ATOMS: atom_id res chain seq x y z
N MET A 1 -24.11 -49.60 21.36
CA MET A 1 -25.52 -49.58 21.80
C MET A 1 -25.60 -48.60 22.97
N LYS A 2 -26.24 -47.42 22.81
CA LYS A 2 -26.35 -46.32 23.82
C LYS A 2 -25.03 -45.62 24.22
N THR A 3 -24.91 -44.31 24.51
CA THR A 3 -25.61 -43.06 24.08
C THR A 3 -24.70 -41.85 24.42
N HIS A 4 -25.09 -40.63 24.01
CA HIS A 4 -24.47 -39.28 24.23
C HIS A 4 -24.03 -38.95 25.69
N SER A 5 -23.28 -37.88 26.02
CA SER A 5 -23.23 -36.52 25.44
C SER A 5 -21.91 -35.75 25.68
N LEU A 6 -21.74 -34.65 24.93
CA LEU A 6 -20.79 -33.57 25.21
C LEU A 6 -21.09 -32.87 26.54
N ILE A 7 -20.07 -32.24 27.14
CA ILE A 7 -20.22 -31.19 28.16
C ILE A 7 -19.61 -29.89 27.63
N THR A 8 -20.47 -28.90 27.40
CA THR A 8 -20.09 -27.50 27.21
C THR A 8 -20.04 -26.82 28.57
N LEU A 9 -19.00 -26.06 28.89
CA LEU A 9 -18.95 -25.24 30.10
C LEU A 9 -18.95 -23.75 29.76
N MET A 10 -20.13 -23.14 29.73
CA MET A 10 -20.26 -21.69 29.89
C MET A 10 -20.25 -21.35 31.38
N LEU A 11 -19.49 -20.33 31.78
CA LEU A 11 -19.58 -19.74 33.12
C LEU A 11 -20.17 -18.33 33.02
N SER A 12 -21.48 -18.22 33.19
CA SER A 12 -22.19 -16.95 33.34
C SER A 12 -22.35 -16.65 34.83
N LEU A 13 -21.73 -15.57 35.33
CA LEU A 13 -21.91 -15.16 36.73
C LEU A 13 -23.04 -14.13 36.85
N VAL A 14 -24.09 -14.50 37.59
CA VAL A 14 -25.23 -13.62 37.91
C VAL A 14 -24.95 -12.87 39.22
N LEU A 15 -25.20 -11.56 39.23
CA LEU A 15 -25.41 -10.80 40.46
C LEU A 15 -26.68 -9.95 40.36
N LEU A 16 -27.58 -10.14 41.33
CA LEU A 16 -28.81 -9.39 41.54
C LEU A 16 -28.77 -8.80 42.96
N ASN A 17 -28.95 -7.48 43.13
CA ASN A 17 -30.14 -6.96 43.83
C ASN A 17 -30.25 -5.42 43.99
N SER A 18 -31.52 -4.98 43.90
CA SER A 18 -32.23 -3.92 44.66
C SER A 18 -31.83 -2.41 44.62
N ASN A 19 -32.67 -1.65 43.91
CA ASN A 19 -33.45 -0.45 44.34
C ASN A 19 -32.80 0.76 45.04
N GLY A 20 -32.90 1.93 44.39
CA GLY A 20 -32.89 3.27 45.04
C GLY A 20 -32.40 4.41 44.12
N PRO A 21 -33.16 5.52 43.89
CA PRO A 21 -32.77 6.54 42.92
C PRO A 21 -31.98 7.72 43.54
N GLY A 22 -30.94 8.20 42.85
CA GLY A 22 -30.19 9.39 43.30
C GLY A 22 -29.02 9.82 42.41
N ILE A 23 -29.26 10.85 41.59
CA ILE A 23 -28.36 11.93 41.13
C ILE A 23 -26.83 11.74 41.29
N GLY A 24 -26.11 11.69 40.15
CA GLY A 24 -24.93 12.52 39.94
C GLY A 24 -23.52 11.87 39.98
N VAL A 25 -22.64 12.45 39.16
CA VAL A 25 -21.16 12.25 39.08
C VAL A 25 -20.68 10.95 38.42
N TRP A 26 -20.16 11.08 37.19
CA TRP A 26 -19.33 10.05 36.56
C TRP A 26 -17.94 10.02 37.22
N HIS A 27 -17.50 8.84 37.68
CA HIS A 27 -16.09 8.55 37.96
C HIS A 27 -15.58 7.52 36.96
N ARG A 28 -14.37 7.75 36.44
CA ARG A 28 -13.69 6.83 35.51
C ARG A 28 -13.30 5.53 36.23
N PRO A 29 -13.49 4.34 35.63
CA PRO A 29 -12.83 3.14 36.11
C PRO A 29 -11.33 3.22 35.82
N GLN A 30 -10.50 3.13 36.85
CA GLN A 30 -9.07 2.86 36.68
C GLN A 30 -8.88 1.36 36.45
N TYR A 31 -8.27 0.99 35.32
CA TYR A 31 -7.66 -0.34 35.16
C TYR A 31 -6.24 -0.31 35.73
N PRO A 32 -5.81 -1.34 36.48
CA PRO A 32 -4.43 -1.38 37.00
C PRO A 32 -3.46 -1.68 35.85
N PHE A 33 -2.51 -0.76 35.63
CA PHE A 33 -1.37 -0.99 34.75
C PHE A 33 -0.40 -2.00 35.39
N ALA A 34 0.10 -2.95 34.59
CA ALA A 34 1.24 -3.78 34.92
C ALA A 34 2.41 -3.38 34.03
N THR A 35 3.40 -2.69 34.59
CA THR A 35 4.66 -2.33 33.93
C THR A 35 5.60 -3.53 33.91
N LEU A 36 6.12 -3.88 32.73
CA LEU A 36 7.14 -4.92 32.59
C LEU A 36 8.54 -4.28 32.54
N GLU A 37 9.24 -4.24 33.68
CA GLU A 37 10.69 -3.97 33.70
C GLU A 37 11.50 -5.27 33.69
N SER A 38 12.72 -5.18 33.18
CA SER A 38 13.59 -6.30 32.88
C SER A 38 14.22 -6.95 34.11
N THR A 39 14.40 -8.28 34.02
CA THR A 39 15.31 -9.10 34.85
C THR A 39 15.12 -9.08 36.38
N ASN A 40 14.43 -10.10 36.91
CA ASN A 40 15.07 -11.13 37.77
C ASN A 40 14.09 -12.25 38.16
N LEU A 41 14.62 -13.40 38.59
CA LEU A 41 13.82 -14.53 39.06
C LEU A 41 12.96 -14.15 40.27
N LEU A 42 11.64 -14.38 40.17
CA LEU A 42 10.72 -14.41 41.31
C LEU A 42 10.39 -15.86 41.68
N THR A 43 11.22 -16.46 42.54
CA THR A 43 10.89 -17.74 43.19
C THR A 43 9.79 -17.53 44.23
N LEU A 44 8.54 -17.80 43.87
CA LEU A 44 7.45 -17.95 44.83
C LEU A 44 7.56 -19.33 45.52
N GLN A 45 8.25 -19.38 46.67
CA GLN A 45 8.11 -20.51 47.59
C GLN A 45 6.77 -20.42 48.31
N ASN A 46 5.90 -21.40 48.07
CA ASN A 46 4.80 -21.73 48.96
C ASN A 46 4.86 -23.24 49.28
N PRO A 47 5.14 -23.65 50.53
CA PRO A 47 5.40 -25.06 50.85
C PRO A 47 4.09 -25.83 51.00
N GLY A 48 3.82 -26.78 50.10
CA GLY A 48 2.78 -27.79 50.33
C GLY A 48 1.79 -28.07 49.21
N TYR A 49 2.22 -28.11 47.94
CA TYR A 49 1.54 -28.91 46.92
C TYR A 49 2.58 -29.45 45.92
N GLN A 50 2.45 -30.73 45.55
CA GLN A 50 3.28 -31.37 44.51
C GLN A 50 2.44 -31.50 43.24
N PRO A 51 2.50 -30.57 42.29
CA PRO A 51 2.08 -30.86 40.92
C PRO A 51 3.14 -31.74 40.26
N PHE A 52 2.71 -32.72 39.47
CA PHE A 52 3.59 -33.43 38.55
C PHE A 52 4.20 -32.39 37.58
N VAL A 53 5.52 -32.19 37.65
CA VAL A 53 6.24 -31.40 36.66
C VAL A 53 6.44 -32.30 35.44
N THR A 54 5.49 -32.26 34.50
CA THR A 54 5.83 -32.51 33.10
C THR A 54 6.67 -31.32 32.65
N ASP A 55 7.96 -31.56 32.40
CA ASP A 55 8.89 -30.55 31.92
C ASP A 55 8.60 -30.24 30.44
N THR A 56 7.48 -29.56 30.19
CA THR A 56 7.20 -28.93 28.90
C THR A 56 8.02 -27.64 28.80
N THR A 57 9.30 -27.81 28.51
CA THR A 57 10.09 -26.78 27.85
C THR A 57 9.37 -26.42 26.54
N ILE A 58 8.69 -25.27 26.54
CA ILE A 58 8.14 -24.71 25.30
C ILE A 58 9.34 -24.26 24.47
N HIS A 59 9.78 -25.14 23.56
CA HIS A 59 10.57 -24.71 22.42
C HIS A 59 9.69 -23.78 21.58
N MET A 60 9.87 -22.48 21.80
CA MET A 60 9.43 -21.45 20.86
C MET A 60 10.27 -21.61 19.59
N THR A 61 9.82 -22.51 18.72
CA THR A 61 10.30 -22.58 17.35
C THR A 61 9.70 -21.40 16.62
N SER A 62 10.54 -20.41 16.36
CA SER A 62 10.62 -19.83 15.03
C SER A 62 10.58 -20.98 14.00
N LEU A 63 9.40 -21.25 13.43
CA LEU A 63 9.27 -22.22 12.35
C LEU A 63 10.10 -21.72 11.13
N PRO A 64 10.55 -22.58 10.20
CA PRO A 64 11.38 -22.10 9.09
C PRO A 64 10.57 -21.25 8.08
N SER A 65 11.22 -20.31 7.39
CA SER A 65 10.53 -19.14 6.82
C SER A 65 9.91 -19.25 5.41
N LEU A 66 8.97 -18.32 5.14
CA LEU A 66 8.18 -18.05 3.93
C LEU A 66 8.99 -17.36 2.85
N ARG A 67 8.81 -17.76 1.58
CA ARG A 67 9.64 -17.27 0.49
C ARG A 67 8.99 -17.28 -0.93
N ASN A 68 8.25 -16.22 -1.37
CA ASN A 68 7.87 -15.96 -2.80
C ASN A 68 8.20 -14.54 -3.40
N ILE A 69 7.32 -13.60 -3.84
CA ILE A 69 7.45 -12.09 -3.88
C ILE A 69 8.77 -11.33 -4.43
N THR A 70 8.88 -10.02 -4.83
CA THR A 70 10.10 -9.08 -4.94
C THR A 70 9.97 -7.54 -5.18
N ALA A 71 8.86 -6.93 -5.61
CA ALA A 71 8.62 -5.47 -5.59
C ALA A 71 7.11 -5.18 -5.45
N ILE A 72 6.64 -4.00 -5.04
CA ILE A 72 5.18 -3.84 -4.82
C ILE A 72 4.65 -2.41 -4.93
N ALA A 73 3.32 -2.32 -4.83
CA ALA A 73 2.44 -1.23 -4.41
C ALA A 73 1.13 -1.92 -3.91
N THR A 74 0.06 -1.27 -3.43
CA THR A 74 -1.04 -2.01 -2.74
C THR A 74 -2.50 -1.63 -3.07
N GLY A 75 -3.25 -1.14 -2.07
CA GLY A 75 -4.71 -1.12 -1.95
C GLY A 75 -5.12 -1.01 -0.48
N ARG A 76 -6.41 -0.82 -0.19
CA ARG A 76 -6.91 -0.48 1.17
C ARG A 76 -7.08 -1.70 2.07
N TYR A 77 -8.29 -2.06 2.51
CA TYR A 77 -8.52 -3.12 3.51
C TYR A 77 -8.35 -4.55 2.95
N HIS A 78 -7.39 -4.74 2.03
CA HIS A 78 -7.25 -5.87 1.10
C HIS A 78 -5.94 -5.76 0.29
N THR A 79 -5.22 -6.86 -0.02
CA THR A 79 -4.08 -6.96 -0.98
C THR A 79 -3.84 -8.40 -1.44
N CYS A 80 -3.15 -8.65 -2.54
CA CYS A 80 -2.84 -9.97 -3.07
C CYS A 80 -1.64 -9.77 -3.99
N ALA A 81 -0.60 -10.60 -3.95
CA ALA A 81 0.60 -10.38 -4.75
C ALA A 81 1.39 -11.62 -5.14
N LEU A 82 2.14 -11.39 -6.21
CA LEU A 82 2.68 -12.34 -7.17
C LEU A 82 4.04 -12.98 -6.80
N THR A 83 4.68 -13.61 -7.77
CA THR A 83 5.81 -14.54 -7.57
C THR A 83 6.89 -14.67 -8.71
N THR A 84 7.82 -14.45 -9.69
CA THR A 84 8.43 -15.47 -10.58
C THR A 84 8.36 -16.93 -10.07
N GLY A 85 7.21 -17.31 -9.50
CA GLY A 85 6.92 -18.61 -8.92
C GLY A 85 5.48 -19.06 -9.12
N GLY A 86 4.87 -18.57 -10.22
CA GLY A 86 3.49 -18.65 -10.70
C GLY A 86 2.90 -20.03 -10.90
N GLY A 87 3.14 -20.91 -9.95
CA GLY A 87 2.01 -21.42 -9.20
C GLY A 87 1.36 -20.31 -8.37
N VAL A 88 0.05 -20.37 -8.21
CA VAL A 88 -0.78 -19.31 -7.62
C VAL A 88 -2.02 -19.91 -6.91
N LYS A 89 -2.38 -19.62 -5.64
CA LYS A 89 -1.90 -18.69 -4.53
C LYS A 89 -3.15 -15.64 -3.86
N CYS A 90 -3.54 -15.10 -2.65
CA CYS A 90 -4.20 -13.77 -2.46
C CYS A 90 -4.17 -13.32 -0.99
N TRP A 91 -4.63 -12.11 -0.60
CA TRP A 91 -4.83 -11.67 0.79
C TRP A 91 -5.88 -10.50 1.07
N GLY A 92 -7.21 -10.59 0.82
CA GLY A 92 -8.15 -9.42 0.98
C GLY A 92 -9.63 -9.53 1.48
N ASP A 93 -10.03 -8.55 2.32
CA ASP A 93 -11.33 -8.01 2.85
C ASP A 93 -12.52 -8.84 3.39
N ASN A 94 -13.55 -8.12 3.90
CA ASN A 94 -14.97 -8.51 3.97
C ASN A 94 -15.86 -7.53 3.16
N SER A 95 -16.25 -7.94 1.95
CA SER A 95 -17.26 -7.29 1.11
C SER A 95 -18.04 -8.31 0.25
N SER A 96 -18.17 -8.11 -1.07
CA SER A 96 -18.80 -9.04 -2.00
C SER A 96 -17.98 -10.32 -2.15
N GLY A 97 -18.61 -11.49 -1.99
CA GLY A 97 -17.94 -12.81 -1.96
C GLY A 97 -17.13 -13.20 -3.21
N GLN A 98 -16.00 -13.93 -3.05
CA GLN A 98 -15.03 -14.10 -4.16
C GLN A 98 -13.83 -15.10 -3.96
N LEU A 99 -13.67 -16.21 -4.73
CA LEU A 99 -12.38 -16.85 -5.22
C LEU A 99 -12.53 -18.29 -5.86
N GLY A 100 -12.27 -18.55 -7.18
CA GLY A 100 -11.91 -19.91 -7.76
C GLY A 100 -12.79 -20.57 -8.88
N ASP A 101 -13.24 -21.87 -8.77
CA ASP A 101 -14.43 -22.65 -9.37
C ASP A 101 -15.77 -23.10 -8.59
N GLY A 102 -15.96 -23.12 -7.25
CA GLY A 102 -17.23 -23.46 -6.51
C GLY A 102 -18.04 -22.57 -5.47
N THR A 103 -17.59 -21.51 -4.74
CA THR A 103 -18.47 -20.62 -3.86
C THR A 103 -18.15 -19.09 -3.71
N MET A 104 -17.98 -18.45 -2.51
CA MET A 104 -17.89 -16.96 -2.31
C MET A 104 -17.78 -16.46 -0.82
N ASN A 105 -18.26 -17.26 0.15
CA ASN A 105 -18.66 -16.90 1.53
C ASN A 105 -17.51 -16.71 2.57
N ASP A 106 -17.61 -17.34 3.75
CA ASP A 106 -16.88 -17.01 4.99
C ASP A 106 -15.45 -17.59 5.13
N ARG A 107 -14.62 -16.97 6.00
CA ARG A 107 -13.17 -17.23 6.17
C ARG A 107 -12.57 -16.88 7.54
N ASN A 108 -12.31 -15.59 7.72
CA ASN A 108 -11.26 -14.85 8.43
C ASN A 108 -9.77 -14.94 7.96
N THR A 109 -9.31 -15.90 7.14
CA THR A 109 -7.95 -15.96 6.48
C THR A 109 -8.01 -16.97 5.25
N PRO A 110 -6.94 -17.49 4.59
CA PRO A 110 -6.82 -18.08 3.22
C PRO A 110 -7.84 -18.93 2.36
N VAL A 111 -7.69 -18.85 0.99
CA VAL A 111 -8.09 -19.79 -0.13
C VAL A 111 -7.31 -19.59 -1.49
N ASP A 112 -7.35 -20.55 -2.46
CA ASP A 112 -6.50 -20.69 -3.71
C ASP A 112 -7.20 -20.31 -5.08
N VAL A 113 -7.17 -21.18 -6.11
CA VAL A 113 -7.00 -20.86 -7.55
C VAL A 113 -8.29 -20.77 -8.39
N VAL A 114 -8.27 -19.91 -9.41
CA VAL A 114 -8.57 -20.28 -10.82
C VAL A 114 -7.66 -19.43 -11.73
N GLY A 115 -6.88 -20.02 -12.63
CA GLY A 115 -6.33 -19.23 -13.74
C GLY A 115 -5.64 -19.90 -14.93
N LEU A 116 -4.32 -20.07 -14.86
CA LEU A 116 -3.42 -20.26 -16.01
C LEU A 116 -2.25 -21.22 -15.66
N GLU A 117 -1.27 -21.39 -16.55
CA GLU A 117 0.05 -21.98 -16.21
C GLU A 117 1.16 -20.93 -16.08
N SER A 118 1.18 -19.89 -16.92
CA SER A 118 1.96 -18.65 -16.79
C SER A 118 1.21 -17.49 -17.52
N GLY A 119 1.81 -16.34 -17.90
CA GLY A 119 1.04 -15.13 -18.30
C GLY A 119 1.65 -13.68 -18.17
N VAL A 120 1.83 -13.09 -16.97
CA VAL A 120 2.05 -11.64 -16.63
C VAL A 120 3.52 -11.30 -16.34
N ALA A 121 3.82 -10.01 -16.08
CA ALA A 121 4.89 -9.63 -15.15
C ALA A 121 4.40 -9.09 -13.79
N ALA A 122 3.49 -8.12 -13.78
CA ALA A 122 2.83 -7.60 -12.60
C ALA A 122 1.36 -7.24 -12.81
N ILE A 123 0.74 -6.72 -11.75
CA ILE A 123 -0.69 -6.79 -11.48
C ILE A 123 -1.08 -5.82 -10.36
N ALA A 124 -2.30 -5.29 -10.44
CA ALA A 124 -2.95 -4.36 -9.51
C ALA A 124 -4.27 -4.97 -9.01
N ALA A 125 -5.00 -4.28 -8.12
CA ALA A 125 -6.24 -4.72 -7.48
C ALA A 125 -6.65 -3.81 -6.28
N GLY A 126 -7.84 -4.00 -5.67
CA GLY A 126 -8.20 -3.36 -4.40
C GLY A 126 -9.69 -3.26 -4.10
N GLY A 127 -10.20 -2.05 -3.82
CA GLY A 127 -11.40 -1.67 -3.04
C GLY A 127 -12.47 -2.73 -2.77
N SER A 128 -12.81 -3.50 -3.80
CA SER A 128 -13.31 -4.88 -3.69
C SER A 128 -13.05 -5.71 -4.96
N HIS A 129 -12.36 -5.17 -5.99
CA HIS A 129 -12.21 -5.76 -7.33
C HIS A 129 -10.91 -5.32 -8.06
N THR A 130 -10.72 -5.76 -9.32
CA THR A 130 -9.42 -5.84 -10.03
C THR A 130 -9.62 -5.97 -11.58
N CYS A 131 -8.58 -6.18 -12.44
CA CYS A 131 -8.70 -7.11 -13.60
C CYS A 131 -7.39 -7.79 -14.10
N ALA A 132 -7.30 -8.22 -15.39
CA ALA A 132 -6.06 -8.67 -16.12
C ALA A 132 -5.78 -8.76 -17.82
N LEU A 133 -4.40 -8.49 -17.48
CA LEU A 133 -3.00 -8.51 -18.07
C LEU A 133 -2.40 -9.92 -18.20
N THR A 134 -1.72 -10.22 -19.33
CA THR A 134 -0.76 -11.34 -19.52
C THR A 134 0.29 -11.01 -20.60
N THR A 135 0.39 -11.76 -21.72
CA THR A 135 1.51 -11.73 -22.70
C THR A 135 1.03 -11.72 -24.16
N ASN A 136 0.69 -12.87 -24.77
CA ASN A 136 0.35 -12.93 -26.20
C ASN A 136 -1.15 -12.89 -26.60
N GLY A 137 -2.17 -12.80 -25.76
CA GLY A 137 -2.27 -12.78 -24.29
C GLY A 137 -3.74 -12.70 -23.92
N GLY A 138 -4.08 -12.05 -22.81
CA GLY A 138 -5.46 -11.71 -22.44
C GLY A 138 -6.08 -10.68 -23.38
N VAL A 139 -7.38 -10.40 -23.26
CA VAL A 139 -8.07 -10.25 -21.96
C VAL A 139 -9.23 -11.24 -21.72
N LYS A 140 -9.55 -11.57 -20.44
CA LYS A 140 -10.83 -12.23 -20.01
C LYS A 140 -10.95 -12.28 -18.48
N CYS A 141 -12.15 -12.09 -17.92
CA CYS A 141 -12.37 -11.67 -16.52
C CYS A 141 -13.83 -12.07 -16.10
N TRP A 142 -14.34 -12.56 -14.92
CA TRP A 142 -13.96 -13.14 -13.58
C TRP A 142 -13.38 -12.27 -12.42
N GLY A 143 -14.16 -11.68 -11.47
CA GLY A 143 -13.83 -10.67 -10.38
C GLY A 143 -15.03 -10.14 -9.49
N ALA A 144 -15.04 -8.92 -8.91
CA ALA A 144 -16.23 -8.30 -8.22
C ALA A 144 -17.08 -7.17 -8.92
N ASN A 145 -16.75 -5.86 -8.97
CA ASN A 145 -17.54 -4.72 -9.59
C ASN A 145 -18.90 -4.30 -8.94
N VAL A 146 -19.23 -3.00 -9.01
CA VAL A 146 -20.62 -2.48 -9.14
C VAL A 146 -20.76 -1.21 -10.01
N SER A 147 -19.79 -0.28 -10.05
CA SER A 147 -19.95 1.03 -10.69
C SER A 147 -20.19 0.87 -12.20
N GLY A 148 -19.25 0.30 -12.94
CA GLY A 148 -19.45 -0.11 -14.33
C GLY A 148 -18.24 0.16 -15.21
N GLN A 149 -17.34 -0.83 -15.31
CA GLN A 149 -15.94 -0.51 -15.10
C GLN A 149 -14.88 -1.48 -15.68
N LEU A 150 -14.55 -1.46 -17.00
CA LEU A 150 -13.25 -1.89 -17.65
C LEU A 150 -13.12 -2.29 -19.15
N GLY A 151 -13.98 -1.93 -20.13
CA GLY A 151 -13.80 -2.17 -21.59
C GLY A 151 -14.85 -2.86 -22.53
N ASN A 152 -15.22 -4.13 -22.33
CA ASN A 152 -16.28 -4.96 -22.96
C ASN A 152 -17.58 -5.11 -22.10
N GLU A 153 -17.89 -4.05 -21.37
CA GLU A 153 -19.23 -3.47 -21.33
C GLU A 153 -20.22 -3.88 -20.21
N THR A 154 -19.78 -4.31 -19.01
CA THR A 154 -20.68 -4.73 -17.91
C THR A 154 -20.60 -3.88 -16.61
N GLN A 155 -21.45 -4.18 -15.63
CA GLN A 155 -21.49 -3.58 -14.28
C GLN A 155 -21.70 -4.66 -13.19
N ILE A 156 -21.37 -5.91 -13.52
CA ILE A 156 -21.83 -7.06 -12.74
C ILE A 156 -20.60 -7.75 -12.16
N PRO A 157 -20.68 -8.27 -10.93
CA PRO A 157 -20.04 -9.53 -10.54
C PRO A 157 -20.57 -10.67 -11.45
N TYR A 158 -20.25 -10.64 -12.75
CA TYR A 158 -21.03 -11.22 -13.85
C TYR A 158 -21.07 -12.74 -13.87
N SER A 159 -19.91 -13.36 -13.63
CA SER A 159 -19.53 -14.67 -14.19
C SER A 159 -19.16 -14.58 -15.68
N ALA A 160 -18.26 -13.65 -16.04
CA ALA A 160 -17.64 -13.43 -17.36
C ALA A 160 -18.48 -12.88 -18.55
N PRO A 161 -18.52 -11.53 -18.77
CA PRO A 161 -18.90 -10.76 -19.99
C PRO A 161 -19.21 -11.47 -21.35
N VAL A 162 -18.57 -11.05 -22.46
CA VAL A 162 -18.87 -11.53 -23.84
C VAL A 162 -17.59 -11.73 -24.69
N ASP A 163 -17.11 -10.68 -25.39
CA ASP A 163 -16.06 -10.73 -26.43
C ASP A 163 -15.17 -9.45 -26.36
N VAL A 164 -14.80 -8.77 -27.48
CA VAL A 164 -14.02 -7.51 -27.39
C VAL A 164 -14.01 -6.57 -28.60
N VAL A 165 -13.60 -5.34 -28.31
CA VAL A 165 -12.85 -4.40 -29.17
C VAL A 165 -11.75 -3.71 -28.32
N GLU A 166 -11.10 -2.64 -28.80
CA GLU A 166 -10.48 -1.56 -27.98
C GLU A 166 -9.10 -1.85 -27.39
N LEU A 167 -8.32 -2.46 -28.28
CA LEU A 167 -7.16 -3.24 -27.93
C LEU A 167 -6.14 -3.18 -29.09
N GLY A 168 -5.02 -2.49 -28.85
CA GLY A 168 -3.84 -2.38 -29.74
C GLY A 168 -2.69 -3.29 -29.28
N ARG A 169 -1.51 -2.73 -28.98
CA ARG A 169 -0.48 -3.40 -28.16
C ARG A 169 0.05 -2.45 -27.08
N GLY A 170 0.20 -2.94 -25.85
CA GLY A 170 1.21 -2.43 -24.93
C GLY A 170 0.81 -1.85 -23.58
N VAL A 171 -0.41 -2.00 -23.09
CA VAL A 171 -0.89 -1.23 -21.89
C VAL A 171 -0.09 -1.54 -20.63
N PHE A 172 0.22 -0.52 -19.84
CA PHE A 172 1.49 -0.34 -19.11
C PHE A 172 1.36 0.27 -17.71
N ASP A 173 0.73 1.43 -17.55
CA ASP A 173 0.45 1.96 -16.20
C ASP A 173 -0.87 2.70 -16.22
N ILE A 174 -1.58 2.63 -15.10
CA ILE A 174 -2.90 2.02 -15.16
C ILE A 174 -3.96 2.26 -14.07
N THR A 175 -3.63 2.66 -12.85
CA THR A 175 -4.36 2.10 -11.72
C THR A 175 -5.64 2.78 -11.32
N ALA A 176 -6.67 1.94 -11.32
CA ALA A 176 -7.93 2.32 -10.74
C ALA A 176 -7.80 2.57 -9.24
N GLY A 177 -8.61 3.49 -8.77
CA GLY A 177 -8.67 4.08 -7.45
C GLY A 177 -9.98 3.75 -6.77
N TRP A 178 -10.39 4.57 -5.80
CA TRP A 178 -11.75 4.55 -5.24
C TRP A 178 -12.77 4.47 -6.38
N GLU A 179 -12.48 5.16 -7.49
CA GLU A 179 -13.06 4.93 -8.80
C GLU A 179 -12.00 5.12 -9.94
N HIS A 180 -11.38 6.32 -10.08
CA HIS A 180 -10.58 6.83 -11.23
C HIS A 180 -9.30 6.05 -11.56
N THR A 181 -8.56 6.30 -12.66
CA THR A 181 -7.60 5.28 -13.18
C THR A 181 -6.28 5.69 -13.89
N CYS A 182 -6.22 6.57 -14.91
CA CYS A 182 -6.17 6.20 -16.35
C CYS A 182 -5.10 5.17 -16.77
N ALA A 183 -5.19 4.66 -18.00
CA ALA A 183 -4.41 3.52 -18.42
C ALA A 183 -3.88 3.66 -19.86
N LEU A 184 -2.62 3.25 -20.05
CA LEU A 184 -1.71 3.81 -21.06
C LEU A 184 -0.77 2.74 -21.63
N THR A 185 -0.26 2.81 -22.87
CA THR A 185 0.81 1.91 -23.41
C THR A 185 2.28 2.42 -23.32
N THR A 186 2.96 2.69 -24.43
CA THR A 186 4.41 2.50 -24.62
C THR A 186 5.36 3.73 -24.92
N GLY A 187 5.02 5.01 -24.65
CA GLY A 187 5.83 6.21 -25.06
C GLY A 187 5.17 7.53 -25.58
N GLY A 188 3.86 7.62 -25.84
CA GLY A 188 2.97 8.79 -26.09
C GLY A 188 1.88 9.10 -25.00
N GLY A 189 0.64 8.59 -25.06
CA GLY A 189 -0.40 8.86 -24.03
C GLY A 189 -1.49 7.81 -23.69
N VAL A 190 -2.77 8.14 -23.85
CA VAL A 190 -3.97 7.36 -23.43
C VAL A 190 -5.19 7.62 -24.36
N LYS A 191 -6.40 7.13 -24.05
CA LYS A 191 -7.62 7.99 -24.12
C LYS A 191 -8.29 8.01 -22.73
N CYS A 192 -9.58 7.70 -22.45
CA CYS A 192 -10.02 7.44 -21.06
C CYS A 192 -11.24 6.40 -20.81
N TRP A 193 -12.37 6.55 -20.05
CA TRP A 193 -13.02 5.54 -19.08
C TRP A 193 -14.40 6.00 -18.48
N GLY A 194 -14.83 5.49 -17.29
CA GLY A 194 -16.13 5.60 -16.55
C GLY A 194 -16.14 6.43 -15.23
N ASP A 195 -16.69 5.93 -14.09
CA ASP A 195 -17.37 6.63 -12.91
C ASP A 195 -16.57 7.39 -11.81
N ASN A 196 -15.86 8.44 -12.07
CA ASN A 196 -16.39 9.76 -12.30
C ASN A 196 -17.44 10.37 -11.36
N SER A 197 -17.94 9.71 -10.32
CA SER A 197 -18.96 10.32 -9.45
C SER A 197 -18.46 11.67 -8.88
N SER A 198 -17.18 11.74 -8.49
CA SER A 198 -16.45 12.96 -8.14
C SER A 198 -15.47 13.41 -9.24
N GLY A 199 -15.88 13.31 -10.50
CA GLY A 199 -14.96 13.25 -11.63
C GLY A 199 -13.95 14.40 -11.74
N GLN A 200 -12.72 14.07 -12.16
CA GLN A 200 -11.61 15.01 -12.33
C GLN A 200 -10.66 14.63 -13.48
N LEU A 201 -10.61 15.45 -14.54
CA LEU A 201 -9.57 15.30 -15.59
C LEU A 201 -9.32 16.54 -16.48
N GLY A 202 -10.20 17.56 -16.58
CA GLY A 202 -10.11 18.64 -17.60
C GLY A 202 -11.48 19.06 -18.20
N ASP A 203 -11.93 18.55 -19.37
CA ASP A 203 -13.20 18.88 -20.05
C ASP A 203 -14.06 17.75 -20.71
N GLY A 204 -13.98 16.51 -20.21
CA GLY A 204 -14.98 15.42 -20.36
C GLY A 204 -16.03 15.29 -19.22
N THR A 205 -16.20 14.15 -18.52
CA THR A 205 -17.49 13.79 -17.86
C THR A 205 -17.51 13.35 -16.38
N THR A 206 -18.71 13.18 -15.79
CA THR A 206 -18.97 12.64 -14.43
C THR A 206 -19.92 11.41 -14.38
N ASN A 207 -19.76 10.39 -15.25
CA ASN A 207 -20.29 9.03 -14.93
C ASN A 207 -19.48 7.86 -15.58
N ASP A 208 -19.90 6.64 -15.28
CA ASP A 208 -19.58 5.24 -15.64
C ASP A 208 -19.94 4.84 -17.11
N ARG A 209 -20.05 3.52 -17.46
CA ARG A 209 -21.14 2.86 -18.27
C ARG A 209 -20.85 1.69 -19.25
N ASN A 210 -20.31 1.85 -20.49
CA ASN A 210 -19.98 0.80 -21.54
C ASN A 210 -18.90 1.26 -22.57
N THR A 211 -17.73 0.59 -22.75
CA THR A 211 -16.46 0.89 -23.53
C THR A 211 -15.32 1.84 -22.94
N PRO A 212 -14.48 2.67 -23.65
CA PRO A 212 -13.67 3.80 -23.10
C PRO A 212 -13.46 5.14 -23.91
N VAL A 213 -13.72 6.36 -23.41
CA VAL A 213 -13.90 7.65 -24.21
C VAL A 213 -12.67 8.36 -24.87
N ASP A 214 -12.90 9.34 -25.77
CA ASP A 214 -11.95 10.09 -26.64
C ASP A 214 -12.11 11.67 -26.62
N VAL A 215 -10.99 12.43 -26.76
CA VAL A 215 -10.75 13.92 -26.69
C VAL A 215 -10.69 14.61 -25.29
N ALA A 216 -9.87 15.64 -24.96
CA ALA A 216 -8.39 15.82 -24.98
C ALA A 216 -7.88 16.67 -23.75
N GLY A 217 -6.60 16.58 -23.35
CA GLY A 217 -5.97 17.44 -22.29
C GLY A 217 -4.43 17.32 -22.23
N LEU A 218 -3.89 17.00 -23.40
CA LEU A 218 -3.01 15.85 -23.59
C LEU A 218 -2.50 15.95 -25.09
N GLU A 219 -1.19 15.83 -25.40
CA GLU A 219 -0.61 15.48 -26.74
C GLU A 219 0.63 14.49 -26.78
N SER A 220 1.83 14.82 -26.25
CA SER A 220 3.12 14.10 -26.55
C SER A 220 4.05 13.61 -25.41
N GLY A 221 4.39 14.36 -24.33
CA GLY A 221 5.31 13.89 -23.25
C GLY A 221 5.09 14.39 -21.81
N VAL A 222 5.60 13.67 -20.79
CA VAL A 222 5.28 13.85 -19.33
C VAL A 222 6.46 13.52 -18.37
N ALA A 223 6.30 13.62 -17.04
CA ALA A 223 7.06 12.84 -16.03
C ALA A 223 6.17 12.09 -14.97
N ALA A 224 6.64 11.66 -13.78
CA ALA A 224 6.06 10.55 -12.97
C ALA A 224 4.75 10.77 -12.17
N ILE A 225 4.61 10.13 -10.99
CA ILE A 225 3.35 9.62 -10.39
C ILE A 225 2.99 10.27 -9.02
N ALA A 226 1.81 10.03 -8.41
CA ALA A 226 0.60 9.31 -8.93
C ALA A 226 -0.77 10.22 -9.36
N ALA A 227 -1.59 9.67 -8.30
CA ALA A 227 -2.88 9.98 -7.57
C ALA A 227 -3.25 9.19 -6.29
N GLY A 228 -4.23 9.74 -5.52
CA GLY A 228 -4.80 9.13 -4.30
C GLY A 228 -5.96 9.82 -3.59
N GLU A 229 -6.86 9.00 -3.02
CA GLU A 229 -8.05 9.27 -2.17
C GLU A 229 -9.00 10.37 -2.67
N GLY A 230 -8.53 11.61 -2.84
CA GLY A 230 -9.21 12.68 -3.57
C GLY A 230 -8.48 13.15 -4.84
N HIS A 231 -7.15 12.99 -4.96
CA HIS A 231 -6.30 13.89 -5.74
C HIS A 231 -5.59 13.24 -6.93
N THR A 232 -5.88 13.69 -8.15
CA THR A 232 -5.37 13.13 -9.41
C THR A 232 -4.86 14.20 -10.39
N CYS A 233 -3.56 14.36 -10.77
CA CYS A 233 -3.21 15.21 -11.95
C CYS A 233 -1.96 14.84 -12.77
N ALA A 234 -0.90 14.22 -12.25
CA ALA A 234 0.45 14.09 -12.86
C ALA A 234 1.28 15.40 -12.93
N LEU A 235 2.44 15.36 -13.61
CA LEU A 235 3.59 16.28 -13.41
C LEU A 235 4.71 16.19 -14.46
N THR A 236 5.83 16.91 -14.23
CA THR A 236 7.18 16.50 -14.70
C THR A 236 8.36 16.62 -13.69
N THR A 237 9.29 17.55 -13.92
CA THR A 237 10.63 17.66 -13.30
C THR A 237 10.99 19.11 -12.98
N SER A 238 10.22 20.12 -13.42
CA SER A 238 10.64 21.53 -13.33
C SER A 238 9.57 22.65 -13.28
N GLY A 239 8.26 22.37 -13.17
CA GLY A 239 7.24 23.44 -13.31
C GLY A 239 5.88 23.20 -12.63
N GLY A 240 5.25 24.32 -12.21
CA GLY A 240 4.15 24.35 -11.24
C GLY A 240 2.73 24.70 -11.75
N VAL A 241 2.00 25.49 -10.96
CA VAL A 241 0.80 25.01 -10.23
C VAL A 241 -0.54 25.53 -10.74
N LYS A 242 -1.04 24.99 -11.88
CA LYS A 242 -2.30 25.46 -12.51
C LYS A 242 -3.16 24.40 -13.27
N CYS A 243 -3.64 23.32 -12.61
CA CYS A 243 -4.74 22.43 -13.12
C CYS A 243 -6.12 22.67 -12.41
N TRP A 244 -6.88 21.64 -12.02
CA TRP A 244 -8.16 21.70 -11.27
C TRP A 244 -8.50 20.47 -10.35
N GLY A 245 -9.31 19.49 -10.77
CA GLY A 245 -9.68 18.18 -10.12
C GLY A 245 -10.09 18.05 -8.62
N ASP A 246 -10.48 16.82 -8.21
CA ASP A 246 -11.18 16.41 -6.95
C ASP A 246 -10.35 16.33 -5.65
N ASN A 247 -11.06 16.46 -4.51
CA ASN A 247 -10.69 17.58 -3.65
C ASN A 247 -11.43 17.87 -2.32
N LEU A 248 -12.47 17.13 -1.95
CA LEU A 248 -13.62 17.73 -1.25
C LEU A 248 -13.36 18.69 -0.06
N GLU A 249 -14.04 19.84 -0.14
CA GLU A 249 -14.37 20.85 0.89
C GLU A 249 -13.22 21.46 1.74
N GLY A 250 -11.98 20.96 1.67
CA GLY A 250 -10.86 21.51 2.45
C GLY A 250 -9.50 21.59 1.76
N GLN A 251 -9.22 20.76 0.74
CA GLN A 251 -7.85 20.25 0.56
C GLN A 251 -7.24 20.34 -0.86
N LEU A 252 -6.93 21.53 -1.41
CA LEU A 252 -5.87 21.67 -2.44
C LEU A 252 -4.97 22.91 -2.24
N GLY A 253 -3.68 22.72 -2.50
CA GLY A 253 -2.64 23.71 -2.83
C GLY A 253 -2.46 23.87 -4.35
N GLY A 254 -3.09 22.98 -5.14
CA GLY A 254 -3.81 23.46 -6.32
C GLY A 254 -4.76 24.63 -6.01
N GLY A 255 -5.08 24.86 -4.74
CA GLY A 255 -5.62 26.10 -4.21
C GLY A 255 -7.13 26.20 -4.34
N THR A 256 -7.82 25.05 -4.32
CA THR A 256 -9.28 24.90 -4.43
C THR A 256 -9.76 23.72 -3.58
N ILE A 257 -11.06 23.41 -3.58
CA ILE A 257 -11.67 22.32 -2.79
C ILE A 257 -12.78 21.60 -3.58
N TYR A 258 -12.77 21.75 -4.91
CA TYR A 258 -13.82 21.29 -5.81
C TYR A 258 -13.35 20.11 -6.65
N SER A 259 -14.15 19.04 -6.79
CA SER A 259 -14.17 18.16 -7.98
C SER A 259 -14.53 19.01 -9.20
N HIS A 260 -13.73 19.07 -10.27
CA HIS A 260 -13.44 20.42 -10.80
C HIS A 260 -13.48 20.69 -12.31
N ILE A 261 -13.34 21.99 -12.65
CA ILE A 261 -13.80 22.59 -13.91
C ILE A 261 -13.11 23.93 -14.33
N THR A 262 -12.04 24.45 -13.67
CA THR A 262 -11.38 25.73 -14.10
C THR A 262 -10.05 26.03 -13.34
N PRO A 263 -9.06 26.74 -13.93
CA PRO A 263 -7.73 26.97 -13.34
C PRO A 263 -7.49 28.41 -12.83
N VAL A 264 -6.39 28.60 -12.09
CA VAL A 264 -5.76 29.90 -11.73
C VAL A 264 -4.28 29.67 -11.35
N ASP A 265 -3.48 30.71 -11.07
CA ASP A 265 -2.15 30.61 -10.42
C ASP A 265 -2.12 31.56 -9.19
N VAL A 266 -0.98 32.16 -8.82
CA VAL A 266 -0.90 33.41 -8.01
C VAL A 266 -0.03 34.46 -8.73
N ALA A 267 1.24 34.68 -8.35
CA ALA A 267 2.26 35.37 -9.15
C ALA A 267 3.68 35.26 -8.55
N GLY A 268 4.70 34.91 -9.35
CA GLY A 268 6.11 35.18 -9.08
C GLY A 268 6.94 34.05 -8.47
N LEU A 269 6.41 32.81 -8.44
CA LEU A 269 7.08 31.59 -7.99
C LEU A 269 6.50 30.41 -8.80
N GLU A 270 7.29 29.68 -9.60
CA GLU A 270 6.73 28.81 -10.66
C GLU A 270 7.38 27.41 -10.86
N SER A 271 8.45 27.04 -10.13
CA SER A 271 9.45 26.04 -10.58
C SER A 271 9.60 24.72 -9.78
N ASP A 272 10.37 23.78 -10.36
CA ASP A 272 11.01 22.58 -9.76
C ASP A 272 10.09 21.37 -9.44
N VAL A 273 10.53 20.10 -9.62
CA VAL A 273 9.77 18.86 -9.27
C VAL A 273 10.70 17.64 -9.03
N ALA A 274 10.64 16.92 -7.87
CA ALA A 274 11.41 15.65 -7.66
C ALA A 274 10.81 14.51 -6.77
N ALA A 275 11.43 14.07 -5.66
CA ALA A 275 11.22 12.70 -5.09
C ALA A 275 9.82 12.36 -4.50
N ILE A 276 9.41 11.07 -4.60
CA ILE A 276 8.07 10.49 -4.31
C ILE A 276 8.08 9.09 -3.65
N ALA A 277 6.99 8.68 -2.99
CA ALA A 277 6.63 7.25 -2.82
C ALA A 277 5.15 6.92 -2.60
N VAL A 278 4.28 7.93 -2.42
CA VAL A 278 2.84 7.86 -2.59
C VAL A 278 2.17 6.87 -1.57
N GLY A 279 1.67 7.31 -0.39
CA GLY A 279 1.03 6.45 0.64
C GLY A 279 -0.37 6.89 1.09
N TRP A 280 -1.07 6.17 2.00
CA TRP A 280 -2.54 6.25 2.16
C TRP A 280 -3.19 7.60 2.36
N GLU A 281 -2.56 8.47 3.15
CA GLU A 281 -2.93 9.87 3.23
C GLU A 281 -1.63 10.69 3.07
N HIS A 282 -0.63 10.17 2.34
CA HIS A 282 0.79 10.52 2.49
C HIS A 282 1.53 10.74 1.16
N THR A 283 2.41 11.73 1.15
CA THR A 283 2.53 12.64 0.02
C THR A 283 3.77 13.58 -0.02
N CYS A 284 4.89 13.41 0.71
CA CYS A 284 5.90 14.48 0.79
C CYS A 284 6.67 14.78 -0.47
N ALA A 285 7.06 16.05 -0.58
CA ALA A 285 8.06 16.47 -1.51
C ALA A 285 9.46 16.12 -0.97
N LEU A 286 10.39 16.85 -1.54
CA LEU A 286 11.75 17.10 -1.11
C LEU A 286 11.99 18.60 -1.44
N THR A 287 12.98 19.26 -0.85
CA THR A 287 13.29 20.69 -1.16
C THR A 287 14.27 20.77 -2.34
N THR A 288 14.32 21.93 -3.00
CA THR A 288 15.01 22.26 -4.26
C THR A 288 16.38 21.59 -4.45
N VAL A 289 17.19 21.58 -3.40
CA VAL A 289 17.94 20.39 -2.95
C VAL A 289 17.52 20.09 -1.50
N GLY A 290 17.64 18.85 -1.04
CA GLY A 290 16.75 18.27 -0.01
C GLY A 290 16.44 19.03 1.29
N GLY A 291 15.25 18.77 1.85
CA GLY A 291 14.63 19.44 3.01
C GLY A 291 13.10 19.27 3.04
N VAL A 292 12.47 19.42 4.22
CA VAL A 292 11.01 19.28 4.42
C VAL A 292 10.14 20.32 3.68
N ARG A 293 8.99 19.89 3.14
CA ARG A 293 8.02 20.67 2.34
C ARG A 293 6.67 19.89 2.31
N CYS A 294 5.65 20.22 3.14
CA CYS A 294 4.61 19.22 3.52
C CYS A 294 3.06 19.57 3.74
N TRP A 295 2.10 18.66 3.32
CA TRP A 295 0.61 18.68 2.96
C TRP A 295 -0.04 17.23 2.54
N GLY A 296 -1.18 16.70 1.88
CA GLY A 296 -2.71 16.77 1.44
C GLY A 296 -4.23 16.75 2.28
N ASN A 297 -5.01 15.75 2.76
CA ASN A 297 -6.20 15.85 3.72
C ASN A 297 -5.98 16.60 5.11
N ASN A 298 -5.87 15.89 6.26
CA ASN A 298 -5.35 16.30 7.61
C ASN A 298 -6.17 16.07 8.92
N SER A 299 -7.27 15.32 8.95
CA SER A 299 -8.12 15.30 10.18
C SER A 299 -7.53 14.65 11.47
N SER A 300 -6.88 13.48 11.43
CA SER A 300 -6.53 12.70 12.65
C SER A 300 -5.14 13.00 13.24
N GLY A 301 -4.99 14.14 13.92
CA GLY A 301 -3.72 14.53 14.54
C GLY A 301 -2.76 15.30 13.64
N GLN A 302 -3.02 15.34 12.33
CA GLN A 302 -2.45 14.26 11.51
C GLN A 302 -1.08 14.64 10.93
N LEU A 303 -0.95 15.85 10.38
CA LEU A 303 0.33 16.50 10.10
C LEU A 303 1.07 16.69 11.40
N GLY A 304 0.37 17.30 12.36
CA GLY A 304 0.96 18.06 13.44
C GLY A 304 2.10 18.97 12.98
N ASP A 305 2.11 19.38 11.71
CA ASP A 305 2.87 20.45 11.02
C ASP A 305 2.64 21.81 11.68
N GLY A 306 2.62 21.77 13.00
CA GLY A 306 1.53 22.32 13.80
C GLY A 306 0.25 21.46 13.93
N THR A 307 -0.38 20.96 12.86
CA THR A 307 -1.87 21.02 12.75
C THR A 307 -2.66 19.73 12.42
N MET A 308 -3.99 19.85 12.55
CA MET A 308 -5.05 18.88 12.19
C MET A 308 -6.04 19.50 11.17
N THR A 309 -5.55 20.23 10.19
CA THR A 309 -6.37 21.06 9.30
C THR A 309 -5.85 21.06 7.86
N GLU A 310 -6.78 21.23 6.92
CA GLU A 310 -6.61 21.31 5.48
C GLU A 310 -6.02 22.72 5.07
N ARG A 311 -6.82 23.79 4.81
CA ARG A 311 -6.56 25.29 4.95
C ARG A 311 -5.95 26.26 3.86
N ASN A 312 -5.02 27.23 4.17
CA ASN A 312 -4.86 28.51 3.38
C ASN A 312 -3.55 29.41 3.20
N VAL A 313 -2.29 29.08 3.62
CA VAL A 313 -0.94 29.45 3.02
C VAL A 313 0.23 28.51 3.48
N PRO A 314 0.93 27.69 2.63
CA PRO A 314 1.65 26.36 2.72
C PRO A 314 2.21 25.74 4.01
N VAL A 315 2.67 24.47 4.08
CA VAL A 315 3.29 23.88 5.31
C VAL A 315 4.53 22.98 5.08
N GLY A 316 5.23 22.60 6.16
CA GLY A 316 6.56 21.96 6.20
C GLY A 316 7.63 22.84 6.88
N VAL A 317 7.83 22.69 8.20
CA VAL A 317 8.32 23.79 9.08
C VAL A 317 9.71 23.60 9.73
N ILE A 318 10.62 22.87 9.06
CA ILE A 318 12.06 22.70 9.40
C ILE A 318 12.37 21.87 10.68
N GLY A 319 12.68 20.58 10.49
CA GLY A 319 13.19 19.61 11.46
C GLY A 319 13.71 18.31 10.83
N LEU A 320 13.56 18.16 9.52
CA LEU A 320 13.85 16.97 8.77
C LEU A 320 14.47 17.49 7.44
N GLU A 321 15.80 17.32 7.28
CA GLU A 321 16.64 17.97 6.25
C GLU A 321 17.91 17.18 5.94
N SER A 322 18.79 17.04 6.93
CA SER A 322 20.23 16.86 6.69
C SER A 322 20.57 15.41 6.43
N GLY A 323 20.62 15.07 5.14
CA GLY A 323 20.53 13.73 4.59
C GLY A 323 19.08 13.21 4.50
N VAL A 324 18.82 12.35 3.52
CA VAL A 324 17.51 12.09 2.93
C VAL A 324 17.42 10.64 2.38
N THR A 325 16.65 9.69 2.94
CA THR A 325 16.55 8.30 2.43
C THR A 325 15.13 7.80 2.21
N ALA A 326 14.88 6.48 2.22
CA ALA A 326 13.63 5.87 1.86
C ALA A 326 12.50 6.10 2.88
N ILE A 327 11.30 5.66 2.50
CA ILE A 327 10.09 6.49 2.51
C ILE A 327 8.84 5.63 2.70
N THR A 328 7.81 6.14 3.37
CA THR A 328 6.92 5.28 4.17
C THR A 328 5.50 5.80 4.42
N ALA A 329 4.59 4.88 4.71
CA ALA A 329 3.33 5.10 5.43
C ALA A 329 2.27 6.08 4.89
N GLY A 330 1.21 6.25 5.69
CA GLY A 330 -0.08 6.88 5.38
C GLY A 330 -0.91 7.04 6.68
N GLY A 331 -1.73 8.07 6.82
CA GLY A 331 -2.52 8.32 8.02
C GLY A 331 -1.70 8.14 9.31
N GLY A 332 -0.51 8.74 9.36
CA GLY A 332 0.53 8.38 10.30
C GLY A 332 1.36 7.16 9.88
N HIS A 333 1.61 6.25 10.82
CA HIS A 333 2.34 4.99 10.67
C HIS A 333 3.83 5.05 10.24
N THR A 334 4.38 6.23 9.96
CA THR A 334 5.80 6.55 9.65
C THR A 334 6.72 6.43 10.88
N CYS A 335 7.60 5.42 11.06
CA CYS A 335 8.69 5.54 12.08
C CYS A 335 10.01 5.95 11.45
N ALA A 336 10.51 7.13 11.88
CA ALA A 336 11.54 7.94 11.22
C ALA A 336 12.88 7.24 10.90
N LEU A 337 13.73 7.92 10.14
CA LEU A 337 15.02 7.40 9.70
C LEU A 337 16.14 8.47 9.73
N THR A 338 17.32 8.02 10.12
CA THR A 338 18.68 8.34 9.61
C THR A 338 19.11 7.16 8.71
N THR A 339 20.05 7.27 7.75
CA THR A 339 20.22 6.21 6.69
C THR A 339 20.47 4.81 7.24
N GLY A 340 21.04 4.74 8.43
CA GLY A 340 21.07 3.52 9.22
C GLY A 340 19.72 3.12 9.86
N GLY A 341 18.59 3.30 9.18
CA GLY A 341 17.23 3.09 9.73
C GLY A 341 16.92 3.79 11.06
N GLY A 342 17.29 5.07 11.21
CA GLY A 342 17.28 5.81 12.48
C GLY A 342 15.94 6.26 13.08
N VAL A 343 15.24 5.33 13.73
CA VAL A 343 13.91 5.50 14.36
C VAL A 343 13.91 6.41 15.61
N LYS A 344 12.83 7.20 15.79
CA LYS A 344 12.49 8.18 16.88
C LYS A 344 11.02 8.64 16.64
N CYS A 345 10.05 8.78 17.57
CA CYS A 345 8.61 8.49 17.25
C CYS A 345 7.34 9.35 17.76
N TRP A 346 6.50 9.96 16.85
CA TRP A 346 5.13 10.65 16.94
C TRP A 346 4.18 10.39 15.69
N GLY A 347 2.81 10.46 15.59
CA GLY A 347 2.12 10.14 14.28
C GLY A 347 0.59 10.16 13.79
N ASN A 348 -0.49 9.66 14.45
CA ASN A 348 -1.95 9.89 14.09
C ASN A 348 -2.98 9.59 15.22
N ASN A 349 -2.83 8.46 15.93
CA ASN A 349 -3.70 7.95 17.02
C ASN A 349 -5.09 7.38 16.63
N PHE A 350 -5.16 6.06 16.40
CA PHE A 350 -6.18 5.24 17.08
C PHE A 350 -5.75 3.84 17.59
N TYR A 351 -4.92 3.08 16.86
CA TYR A 351 -4.59 1.69 17.21
C TYR A 351 -3.11 1.38 17.66
N GLY A 352 -2.22 2.38 17.85
CA GLY A 352 -0.79 2.25 18.29
C GLY A 352 -0.16 3.58 18.81
N GLN A 353 1.14 3.92 18.92
CA GLN A 353 2.42 3.20 18.66
C GLN A 353 3.57 3.53 19.65
N LEU A 354 3.76 4.82 20.08
CA LEU A 354 5.02 5.55 20.46
C LEU A 354 6.29 4.83 20.99
N GLY A 355 7.37 5.60 21.17
CA GLY A 355 8.51 5.20 22.03
C GLY A 355 8.13 4.90 23.49
N ASN A 356 7.07 5.55 23.98
CA ASN A 356 6.25 5.10 25.13
C ASN A 356 4.75 4.98 24.76
N VAL A 357 4.47 4.42 23.57
CA VAL A 357 3.71 3.17 23.50
C VAL A 357 2.22 3.27 23.88
N THR A 358 1.54 4.41 23.70
CA THR A 358 0.22 4.67 24.35
C THR A 358 -0.82 5.49 23.54
N ALA A 359 -0.77 5.56 22.21
CA ALA A 359 -1.82 6.21 21.37
C ALA A 359 -2.22 7.62 21.84
N HIS A 360 -1.25 8.54 21.96
CA HIS A 360 -1.42 9.81 22.70
C HIS A 360 -1.73 11.06 21.86
N GLN A 361 -1.97 12.18 22.56
CA GLN A 361 -2.72 13.37 22.10
C GLN A 361 -2.51 14.70 22.89
N PRO A 362 -1.61 14.83 23.89
CA PRO A 362 -1.12 16.12 24.40
C PRO A 362 0.37 16.37 24.10
N GLY A 363 0.94 17.53 24.45
CA GLY A 363 2.29 17.94 24.01
C GLY A 363 3.54 17.11 24.44
N ILE A 364 4.54 17.09 23.53
CA ILE A 364 5.92 16.56 23.47
C ILE A 364 6.12 15.00 23.37
N PRO A 365 6.41 14.44 22.16
CA PRO A 365 6.61 13.00 21.83
C PRO A 365 7.83 12.26 22.39
N VAL A 366 8.52 11.33 21.68
CA VAL A 366 9.38 10.29 22.31
C VAL A 366 10.55 9.75 21.48
N ASP A 367 11.59 9.28 22.17
CA ASP A 367 12.69 8.45 21.66
C ASP A 367 12.43 6.93 21.87
N VAL A 368 13.28 6.05 21.32
CA VAL A 368 13.04 4.60 21.15
C VAL A 368 14.26 3.71 21.43
N ALA A 369 14.07 2.39 21.35
CA ALA A 369 15.15 1.38 21.31
C ALA A 369 14.79 0.18 20.39
N GLY A 370 14.73 0.41 19.07
CA GLY A 370 14.26 -0.48 17.99
C GLY A 370 14.88 -1.88 17.78
N LEU A 371 15.47 -2.51 18.82
CA LEU A 371 16.22 -3.79 18.84
C LEU A 371 17.66 -3.68 18.26
N GLY A 372 18.13 -4.70 17.53
CA GLY A 372 19.31 -4.68 16.64
C GLY A 372 18.84 -4.41 15.21
N ILE A 373 19.49 -3.47 14.51
CA ILE A 373 18.70 -2.37 13.92
C ILE A 373 19.10 -1.94 12.51
N GLY A 374 18.08 -1.88 11.66
CA GLY A 374 18.11 -1.58 10.23
C GLY A 374 16.68 -1.65 9.73
N VAL A 375 16.21 -0.52 9.23
CA VAL A 375 14.79 -0.15 9.07
C VAL A 375 14.69 0.83 7.91
N VAL A 376 14.49 0.36 6.67
CA VAL A 376 14.92 1.14 5.49
C VAL A 376 13.94 1.46 4.34
N ALA A 377 13.59 0.51 3.47
CA ALA A 377 12.92 0.71 2.18
C ALA A 377 11.73 -0.27 2.08
N ILE A 378 10.57 0.24 1.71
CA ILE A 378 9.37 0.05 2.55
C ILE A 378 8.16 -0.39 1.70
N ALA A 379 7.16 -1.07 2.28
CA ALA A 379 5.81 -1.14 1.70
C ALA A 379 4.82 -0.20 2.45
N ALA A 380 3.50 -0.45 2.43
CA ALA A 380 2.49 0.08 3.37
C ALA A 380 1.08 -0.51 3.12
N GLY A 381 0.20 -0.56 4.13
CA GLY A 381 -1.05 -1.33 4.05
C GLY A 381 -2.31 -0.76 4.66
N GLY A 382 -3.38 -1.54 4.59
CA GLY A 382 -4.77 -1.09 4.70
C GLY A 382 -5.18 -0.43 6.01
N ALA A 383 -4.39 -0.63 7.05
CA ALA A 383 -4.04 0.38 8.05
C ALA A 383 -2.93 -0.19 8.94
N HIS A 384 -1.73 -0.43 8.39
CA HIS A 384 -0.73 -1.28 9.03
C HIS A 384 0.29 -0.53 9.88
N THR A 385 0.72 -1.18 10.97
CA THR A 385 2.16 -1.48 11.03
C THR A 385 2.42 -2.97 11.27
N CYS A 386 3.30 -3.34 12.20
CA CYS A 386 4.40 -4.24 11.87
C CYS A 386 5.33 -3.53 10.76
N ALA A 387 6.65 -3.30 11.03
CA ALA A 387 7.88 -2.80 10.26
C ALA A 387 9.11 -3.76 9.69
N LEU A 388 10.29 -3.38 9.11
CA LEU A 388 11.21 -4.37 8.37
C LEU A 388 12.76 -4.31 8.83
N THR A 389 13.69 -5.26 8.48
CA THR A 389 15.02 -5.57 9.17
C THR A 389 16.32 -5.46 8.33
N THR A 390 17.47 -5.49 9.05
CA THR A 390 18.81 -6.14 8.87
C THR A 390 18.97 -7.69 8.74
N SER A 391 17.98 -8.55 8.48
CA SER A 391 18.21 -10.02 8.46
C SER A 391 17.13 -10.95 7.88
N GLY A 392 15.85 -10.57 8.00
CA GLY A 392 14.81 -11.58 8.22
C GLY A 392 13.51 -11.27 8.98
N GLY A 393 13.52 -10.89 10.31
CA GLY A 393 12.49 -11.15 11.41
C GLY A 393 11.90 -9.98 12.32
N VAL A 394 10.84 -10.06 13.21
CA VAL A 394 9.57 -9.18 13.22
C VAL A 394 8.55 -8.74 14.48
N LYS A 395 8.52 -7.83 15.57
CA LYS A 395 7.41 -7.79 16.75
C LYS A 395 6.13 -6.82 17.02
N CYS A 396 4.87 -7.31 17.42
CA CYS A 396 3.35 -6.85 17.35
C CYS A 396 2.56 -6.84 18.69
N TRP A 397 3.07 -6.32 19.78
CA TRP A 397 2.37 -6.31 21.08
C TRP A 397 1.17 -5.33 21.21
N GLY A 398 0.35 -5.12 20.16
CA GLY A 398 -0.68 -4.07 20.03
C GLY A 398 -2.09 -4.30 20.63
N TYR A 399 -3.13 -3.91 19.88
CA TYR A 399 -4.55 -3.74 20.30
C TYR A 399 -5.42 -5.03 20.21
N ASN A 400 -6.51 -5.08 19.42
CA ASN A 400 -7.63 -5.99 19.69
C ASN A 400 -8.28 -6.88 18.58
N TYR A 401 -8.14 -6.66 17.27
CA TYR A 401 -9.03 -7.27 16.24
C TYR A 401 -8.37 -8.18 15.15
N ASP A 402 -8.75 -8.07 13.86
CA ASP A 402 -8.79 -9.16 12.86
C ASP A 402 -7.48 -9.59 12.13
N VAL A 403 -6.53 -10.12 12.89
CA VAL A 403 -5.50 -11.12 12.49
C VAL A 403 -4.42 -10.75 11.46
N GLN A 404 -4.40 -9.52 10.94
CA GLN A 404 -3.36 -9.10 10.00
C GLN A 404 -1.99 -8.83 10.62
N LEU A 405 -1.89 -9.06 11.93
CA LEU A 405 -0.68 -9.29 12.70
C LEU A 405 0.21 -10.35 12.01
N GLY A 406 -0.38 -11.49 11.66
CA GLY A 406 0.34 -12.73 11.33
C GLY A 406 0.88 -13.47 12.55
N ASP A 407 0.53 -13.03 13.76
CA ASP A 407 1.28 -13.30 14.98
C ASP A 407 0.76 -14.42 15.87
N GLY A 408 -0.16 -15.20 15.32
CA GLY A 408 -0.90 -16.17 16.11
C GLY A 408 -2.04 -15.56 16.92
N THR A 409 -2.33 -14.26 16.79
CA THR A 409 -3.28 -13.57 17.66
C THR A 409 -4.24 -12.59 16.97
N THR A 410 -4.95 -11.82 17.80
CA THR A 410 -5.98 -10.81 17.50
C THR A 410 -5.95 -9.74 18.59
N THR A 411 -6.03 -10.21 19.84
CA THR A 411 -6.57 -9.48 20.99
C THR A 411 -5.64 -9.52 22.20
N ALA A 412 -5.61 -8.44 22.99
CA ALA A 412 -4.68 -8.25 24.10
C ALA A 412 -4.68 -9.40 25.14
N ARG A 413 -3.53 -10.07 25.30
CA ARG A 413 -3.11 -10.73 26.55
C ARG A 413 -1.58 -10.71 26.64
N SER A 414 -1.06 -10.52 27.85
CA SER A 414 0.11 -9.67 28.07
C SER A 414 1.51 -10.30 27.94
N THR A 415 2.36 -9.60 27.18
CA THR A 415 3.84 -9.62 27.17
C THR A 415 4.53 -10.92 26.70
N PRO A 416 5.62 -10.82 25.91
CA PRO A 416 5.70 -11.57 24.64
C PRO A 416 5.89 -13.09 24.69
N VAL A 417 5.69 -13.69 23.51
CA VAL A 417 6.18 -15.02 23.10
C VAL A 417 6.53 -14.97 21.61
N ASP A 418 7.58 -15.66 21.19
CA ASP A 418 8.11 -15.67 19.82
C ASP A 418 7.64 -16.95 19.13
N VAL A 419 6.64 -16.86 18.26
CA VAL A 419 5.74 -18.01 18.01
C VAL A 419 5.51 -18.44 16.57
N SER A 420 5.74 -17.59 15.55
CA SER A 420 5.11 -17.84 14.24
C SER A 420 5.99 -18.34 13.08
N GLY A 421 7.34 -18.21 13.00
CA GLY A 421 8.33 -18.74 11.98
C GLY A 421 8.83 -18.05 10.65
N LEU A 422 9.27 -16.78 10.57
CA LEU A 422 9.66 -15.96 9.38
C LEU A 422 10.96 -15.17 9.63
N GLU A 423 11.70 -15.49 10.68
CA GLU A 423 12.75 -14.67 11.31
C GLU A 423 13.95 -14.31 10.40
N SER A 424 13.95 -14.83 9.17
CA SER A 424 15.06 -14.91 8.23
C SER A 424 14.57 -15.03 6.79
N ASP A 425 15.46 -14.75 5.84
CA ASP A 425 15.40 -15.28 4.47
C ASP A 425 14.24 -14.77 3.57
N VAL A 426 13.46 -13.76 4.00
CA VAL A 426 12.63 -12.90 3.14
C VAL A 426 13.50 -11.89 2.41
N VAL A 427 13.18 -11.53 1.15
CA VAL A 427 13.83 -10.34 0.53
C VAL A 427 12.93 -9.16 0.13
N THR A 428 11.59 -9.29 0.23
CA THR A 428 10.55 -8.27 -0.05
C THR A 428 9.21 -8.71 0.54
N ILE A 429 8.28 -7.78 0.68
CA ILE A 429 7.00 -7.93 1.36
C ILE A 429 5.91 -7.06 0.72
N THR A 430 4.73 -7.15 1.31
CA THR A 430 4.09 -5.93 1.80
C THR A 430 3.67 -6.12 3.26
N ALA A 431 2.87 -5.25 3.85
CA ALA A 431 1.97 -5.57 4.94
C ALA A 431 0.85 -4.54 4.82
N GLY A 432 -0.16 -4.91 4.02
CA GLY A 432 -0.29 -4.25 2.71
C GLY A 432 -1.70 -4.05 2.21
N GLY A 433 -2.58 -4.98 2.54
CA GLY A 433 -4.01 -4.71 2.66
C GLY A 433 -4.36 -4.54 4.12
N ALA A 434 -5.56 -4.90 4.55
CA ALA A 434 -5.76 -5.33 5.93
C ALA A 434 -5.19 -6.76 6.14
N HIS A 435 -4.06 -7.12 5.47
CA HIS A 435 -3.45 -8.46 5.26
C HIS A 435 -2.11 -8.38 4.48
N THR A 436 -1.33 -9.47 4.32
CA THR A 436 0.13 -9.43 4.00
C THR A 436 0.77 -10.71 3.34
N CYS A 437 1.98 -10.65 2.71
CA CYS A 437 2.84 -11.81 2.24
C CYS A 437 4.36 -11.44 1.94
N ALA A 438 5.31 -12.41 1.67
CA ALA A 438 6.80 -12.17 1.58
C ALA A 438 7.72 -13.15 0.70
N LEU A 439 9.06 -12.92 0.52
CA LEU A 439 9.94 -13.42 -0.63
C LEU A 439 11.00 -14.54 -0.54
N THR A 440 11.12 -15.31 -1.64
CA THR A 440 12.15 -16.29 -2.09
C THR A 440 13.58 -15.78 -1.98
N THR A 441 14.20 -16.13 -0.88
CA THR A 441 15.49 -16.84 -1.01
C THR A 441 15.29 -18.23 -1.63
N SER A 442 14.45 -19.10 -1.04
CA SER A 442 14.33 -20.54 -1.42
C SER A 442 12.95 -21.00 -1.95
N GLY A 443 11.90 -21.05 -1.13
CA GLY A 443 10.51 -21.35 -1.54
C GLY A 443 9.49 -21.45 -0.39
N GLY A 444 8.19 -21.36 -0.71
CA GLY A 444 7.05 -21.32 0.24
C GLY A 444 6.25 -20.02 0.07
N VAL A 445 4.91 -20.06 0.03
CA VAL A 445 4.10 -18.94 -0.51
C VAL A 445 2.84 -18.68 0.31
N LYS A 446 2.85 -17.62 1.13
CA LYS A 446 2.10 -17.68 2.40
C LYS A 446 1.65 -16.35 2.96
N CYS A 447 0.35 -16.17 3.06
CA CYS A 447 -0.23 -14.84 3.17
C CYS A 447 -1.28 -14.78 4.29
N TRP A 448 -1.40 -13.63 4.97
CA TRP A 448 -2.03 -13.54 6.29
C TRP A 448 -2.88 -12.29 6.54
N GLY A 449 -4.05 -12.44 7.19
CA GLY A 449 -4.97 -11.37 7.62
C GLY A 449 -6.48 -11.72 7.52
N ARG A 450 -7.36 -10.94 8.17
CA ARG A 450 -8.85 -10.78 8.04
C ARG A 450 -9.53 -11.41 6.82
N ASN A 451 -10.81 -11.85 6.86
CA ASN A 451 -11.74 -11.84 5.69
C ASN A 451 -13.16 -12.37 5.94
N PHE A 452 -14.15 -11.85 5.19
CA PHE A 452 -15.43 -12.55 4.97
C PHE A 452 -15.97 -12.30 3.54
N ASN A 453 -15.18 -12.73 2.54
CA ASN A 453 -15.51 -12.84 1.10
C ASN A 453 -14.60 -13.87 0.37
N PHE A 454 -14.46 -15.08 0.88
CA PHE A 454 -13.74 -16.23 0.31
C PHE A 454 -12.22 -16.16 0.09
N GLN A 455 -11.51 -15.05 0.32
CA GLN A 455 -10.16 -14.86 -0.22
C GLN A 455 -9.02 -15.60 0.55
N LEU A 456 -7.75 -15.31 0.20
CA LEU A 456 -6.56 -15.19 1.09
C LEU A 456 -5.31 -16.10 1.03
N GLY A 457 -5.18 -17.13 0.19
CA GLY A 457 -3.92 -17.89 0.20
C GLY A 457 -3.92 -19.32 -0.35
N ASP A 458 -4.73 -20.21 0.21
CA ASP A 458 -4.25 -21.56 0.51
C ASP A 458 -5.21 -22.73 0.24
N GLY A 459 -6.25 -22.48 -0.53
CA GLY A 459 -7.32 -23.43 -0.86
C GLY A 459 -8.28 -23.78 0.28
N THR A 460 -7.93 -23.57 1.55
CA THR A 460 -8.50 -24.32 2.68
C THR A 460 -9.26 -23.47 3.71
N MET A 461 -9.68 -22.28 3.28
CA MET A 461 -10.97 -21.66 3.58
C MET A 461 -11.17 -20.89 4.91
N ILE A 462 -10.14 -20.32 5.57
CA ILE A 462 -10.25 -20.03 7.03
C ILE A 462 -9.24 -19.11 7.73
N ASP A 463 -9.70 -18.60 8.88
CA ASP A 463 -8.98 -18.05 10.05
C ASP A 463 -7.71 -18.84 10.44
N ARG A 464 -6.53 -18.26 10.19
CA ARG A 464 -5.24 -18.86 10.53
C ARG A 464 -4.21 -17.91 11.09
N ASN A 465 -4.44 -16.59 11.13
CA ASN A 465 -3.68 -15.57 11.89
C ASN A 465 -2.13 -15.61 11.86
N THR A 466 -1.55 -16.32 10.90
CA THR A 466 -0.12 -16.36 10.55
C THR A 466 -0.01 -16.52 9.03
N PRO A 467 1.19 -16.30 8.45
CA PRO A 467 1.49 -16.86 7.15
C PRO A 467 1.34 -18.40 7.23
N VAL A 468 0.65 -18.96 6.26
CA VAL A 468 0.48 -20.40 5.98
C VAL A 468 0.48 -20.58 4.47
N ASP A 469 0.98 -21.72 3.95
CA ASP A 469 1.15 -21.96 2.51
C ASP A 469 -0.18 -22.02 1.72
N VAL A 470 -0.42 -23.13 1.02
CA VAL A 470 -0.75 -23.00 -0.41
C VAL A 470 -0.97 -24.34 -1.12
N ILE A 471 -1.70 -24.33 -2.26
CA ILE A 471 -1.59 -25.37 -3.28
C ILE A 471 -0.98 -24.91 -4.63
N GLY A 472 -1.57 -23.99 -5.39
CA GLY A 472 -1.51 -24.03 -6.87
C GLY A 472 -0.10 -24.02 -7.47
N LEU A 473 0.42 -25.13 -8.01
CA LEU A 473 1.87 -25.36 -8.17
C LEU A 473 2.57 -24.65 -9.36
N GLY A 474 3.90 -24.47 -9.26
CA GLY A 474 4.75 -23.84 -10.29
C GLY A 474 6.15 -23.42 -9.79
N SER A 475 6.68 -22.32 -10.32
CA SER A 475 8.13 -21.95 -10.36
C SER A 475 8.72 -21.27 -9.08
N ARG A 476 9.86 -20.54 -9.13
CA ARG A 476 10.58 -19.96 -7.95
C ARG A 476 11.21 -18.55 -8.18
N VAL A 477 11.06 -17.60 -7.22
CA VAL A 477 10.84 -16.13 -7.44
C VAL A 477 12.04 -15.13 -7.54
N THR A 478 11.84 -14.05 -8.30
CA THR A 478 12.58 -12.78 -8.46
C THR A 478 11.73 -11.54 -8.90
N ALA A 479 10.40 -11.47 -8.69
CA ALA A 479 9.63 -10.20 -8.80
C ALA A 479 8.42 -10.13 -7.83
N ILE A 480 7.87 -8.93 -7.53
CA ILE A 480 6.40 -8.75 -7.45
C ILE A 480 5.93 -7.51 -8.23
N THR A 481 4.61 -7.42 -8.47
CA THR A 481 3.75 -6.47 -7.74
C THR A 481 2.38 -7.16 -7.45
N ALA A 482 1.27 -6.48 -7.19
CA ALA A 482 0.13 -6.94 -6.37
C ALA A 482 -1.29 -6.89 -7.01
N GLY A 483 -2.27 -6.04 -6.73
CA GLY A 483 -2.47 -5.00 -5.71
C GLY A 483 -3.44 -5.45 -4.64
N GLY A 484 -4.27 -4.52 -4.20
CA GLY A 484 -5.31 -4.66 -3.19
C GLY A 484 -6.31 -5.84 -3.16
N ASN A 485 -6.37 -6.83 -4.06
CA ASN A 485 -7.52 -7.79 -4.13
C ASN A 485 -7.34 -9.01 -5.08
N HIS A 486 -6.32 -9.06 -5.94
CA HIS A 486 -6.01 -10.28 -6.70
C HIS A 486 -4.54 -10.58 -6.84
N THR A 487 -4.26 -11.85 -7.09
CA THR A 487 -3.04 -12.21 -7.79
C THR A 487 -3.32 -12.98 -9.06
N CYS A 488 -2.75 -12.52 -10.17
CA CYS A 488 -2.44 -13.35 -11.33
C CYS A 488 -0.91 -13.39 -11.48
N ALA A 489 -0.21 -14.44 -11.03
CA ALA A 489 1.22 -14.33 -10.69
C ALA A 489 2.25 -14.93 -11.66
N LEU A 490 3.21 -14.10 -12.05
CA LEU A 490 4.54 -14.38 -12.60
C LEU A 490 5.21 -15.68 -12.12
N THR A 491 5.63 -16.53 -13.04
CA THR A 491 6.60 -17.64 -12.93
C THR A 491 8.00 -17.17 -13.34
N THR A 492 9.03 -17.97 -13.09
CA THR A 492 10.35 -17.86 -13.75
C THR A 492 10.30 -18.31 -15.22
N SER A 493 9.12 -18.75 -15.67
CA SER A 493 8.68 -18.83 -17.06
C SER A 493 7.75 -17.66 -17.40
N ASP A 494 7.96 -16.54 -16.73
CA ASP A 494 7.45 -15.22 -17.10
C ASP A 494 5.89 -15.11 -17.15
N GLY A 495 5.17 -15.74 -16.19
CA GLY A 495 3.78 -15.33 -15.84
C GLY A 495 2.84 -16.21 -14.95
N VAL A 496 1.53 -15.92 -14.98
CA VAL A 496 0.31 -16.33 -14.19
C VAL A 496 -0.04 -17.82 -13.89
N LYS A 497 -0.53 -18.14 -12.67
CA LYS A 497 -1.95 -18.64 -12.49
C LYS A 497 -2.72 -17.56 -11.72
N CYS A 498 -4.03 -17.63 -11.49
CA CYS A 498 -4.72 -16.61 -10.66
C CYS A 498 -5.36 -17.17 -9.39
N TRP A 499 -5.15 -16.47 -8.27
CA TRP A 499 -5.73 -16.76 -6.98
C TRP A 499 -6.32 -15.42 -6.50
N GLY A 500 -7.65 -15.31 -6.59
CA GLY A 500 -8.32 -14.02 -6.82
C GLY A 500 -9.82 -14.10 -7.15
N SER A 501 -10.48 -12.95 -7.11
CA SER A 501 -11.93 -12.73 -7.25
C SER A 501 -12.58 -13.24 -8.53
N ASN A 502 -13.87 -13.64 -8.49
CA ASN A 502 -14.33 -14.74 -9.35
C ASN A 502 -15.54 -14.56 -10.31
N LEU A 503 -16.15 -13.39 -10.41
CA LEU A 503 -17.35 -13.15 -11.24
C LEU A 503 -17.18 -12.11 -12.37
N TYR A 504 -16.97 -10.82 -12.04
CA TYR A 504 -16.76 -9.65 -12.93
C TYR A 504 -15.49 -9.71 -13.79
N GLY A 505 -14.33 -9.48 -13.18
CA GLY A 505 -13.03 -9.44 -13.80
C GLY A 505 -11.78 -9.32 -12.92
N GLN A 506 -10.79 -10.16 -13.24
CA GLN A 506 -9.39 -10.27 -12.82
C GLN A 506 -8.74 -11.62 -13.14
N LEU A 507 -8.55 -11.91 -14.43
CA LEU A 507 -7.97 -13.21 -14.82
C LEU A 507 -6.99 -13.25 -16.00
N GLY A 508 -7.48 -13.53 -17.21
CA GLY A 508 -6.77 -14.37 -18.17
C GLY A 508 -7.26 -15.82 -18.21
N HIS A 509 -8.55 -16.03 -17.99
CA HIS A 509 -9.33 -17.25 -18.28
C HIS A 509 -10.81 -16.85 -18.32
N GLY A 510 -11.19 -15.90 -17.45
CA GLY A 510 -12.46 -15.18 -17.47
C GLY A 510 -13.70 -16.05 -17.63
N THR A 511 -14.09 -16.79 -16.58
CA THR A 511 -15.20 -17.78 -16.57
C THR A 511 -16.26 -17.57 -15.46
N MET A 512 -17.10 -18.58 -15.16
CA MET A 512 -18.54 -18.49 -15.46
C MET A 512 -19.56 -18.98 -14.38
N ASN A 513 -19.23 -19.07 -13.08
CA ASN A 513 -20.23 -19.02 -11.98
C ASN A 513 -19.62 -18.51 -10.65
N PHE A 514 -20.30 -18.70 -9.51
CA PHE A 514 -19.77 -18.44 -8.16
C PHE A 514 -18.82 -19.56 -7.72
N TYR A 515 -17.64 -19.22 -7.16
CA TYR A 515 -16.44 -20.04 -7.35
C TYR A 515 -15.38 -20.25 -6.17
N GLY A 516 -14.37 -21.17 -6.35
CA GLY A 516 -13.55 -22.02 -5.40
C GLY A 516 -12.15 -22.69 -5.79
N THR A 517 -12.00 -23.54 -6.85
CA THR A 517 -10.77 -24.32 -7.29
C THR A 517 -10.38 -24.26 -8.84
N PRO A 518 -9.34 -24.94 -9.46
CA PRO A 518 -8.63 -24.70 -10.80
C PRO A 518 -9.25 -24.74 -12.27
N VAL A 519 -8.39 -24.91 -13.34
CA VAL A 519 -8.41 -24.19 -14.68
C VAL A 519 -7.68 -24.76 -15.94
N ASP A 520 -7.85 -24.06 -17.11
CA ASP A 520 -6.99 -23.96 -18.33
C ASP A 520 -6.09 -22.66 -18.40
N VAL A 521 -6.01 -21.81 -19.48
CA VAL A 521 -5.05 -20.64 -19.58
C VAL A 521 -5.31 -19.46 -20.62
N ILE A 522 -4.99 -18.17 -20.29
CA ILE A 522 -4.86 -16.99 -21.24
C ILE A 522 -3.58 -16.14 -21.02
N GLY A 523 -2.45 -16.86 -21.02
CA GLY A 523 -1.11 -16.33 -21.29
C GLY A 523 -0.81 -16.44 -22.79
N LEU A 524 0.32 -16.98 -23.23
CA LEU A 524 1.51 -17.42 -22.50
C LEU A 524 2.69 -17.41 -23.48
N ASN A 525 3.48 -16.34 -23.50
CA ASN A 525 4.76 -16.29 -24.20
C ASN A 525 5.96 -15.93 -23.30
N GLY A 526 5.72 -15.28 -22.15
CA GLY A 526 6.78 -14.90 -21.23
C GLY A 526 7.61 -13.69 -21.68
N ASP A 527 7.10 -12.86 -22.60
CA ASP A 527 7.76 -11.64 -23.07
C ASP A 527 7.78 -10.51 -22.00
N VAL A 528 8.21 -10.76 -20.76
CA VAL A 528 7.72 -10.09 -19.52
C VAL A 528 8.78 -9.48 -18.56
N THR A 529 8.46 -8.44 -17.74
CA THR A 529 9.44 -7.79 -16.80
C THR A 529 8.98 -7.17 -15.44
N ALA A 530 7.98 -6.26 -15.34
CA ALA A 530 7.77 -5.38 -14.14
C ALA A 530 6.27 -5.07 -13.85
N ILE A 531 5.76 -4.04 -13.11
CA ILE A 531 5.80 -3.83 -11.63
C ILE A 531 4.55 -3.08 -10.96
N ALA A 532 3.31 -2.95 -11.51
CA ALA A 532 2.26 -2.01 -10.94
C ALA A 532 1.09 -2.57 -10.12
N ALA A 533 0.85 -2.02 -8.91
CA ALA A 533 -0.35 -2.27 -8.07
C ALA A 533 -1.06 -1.06 -7.49
N GLY A 534 -2.39 -1.11 -7.45
CA GLY A 534 -3.25 -0.07 -6.91
C GLY A 534 -4.72 -0.42 -7.07
N TRP A 535 -5.60 0.39 -6.49
CA TRP A 535 -6.90 -0.02 -5.95
C TRP A 535 -7.91 -0.77 -6.87
N TRP A 536 -7.94 -0.76 -8.21
CA TRP A 536 -8.84 -1.69 -8.95
C TRP A 536 -8.40 -2.13 -10.38
N HIS A 537 -7.27 -1.66 -10.96
CA HIS A 537 -6.88 -2.09 -12.33
C HIS A 537 -6.04 -3.38 -12.26
N THR A 538 -5.23 -3.66 -13.28
CA THR A 538 -4.04 -4.52 -13.20
C THR A 538 -2.95 -4.11 -14.17
N CYS A 539 -1.66 -4.12 -13.77
CA CYS A 539 -0.61 -4.06 -14.80
C CYS A 539 0.82 -4.50 -14.51
N ALA A 540 1.42 -4.92 -15.61
CA ALA A 540 2.81 -5.26 -15.78
C ALA A 540 3.58 -4.17 -16.54
N LEU A 541 4.89 -4.35 -16.65
CA LEU A 541 5.71 -3.97 -17.80
C LEU A 541 6.27 -5.27 -18.41
N MET A 542 6.65 -5.22 -19.68
CA MET A 542 7.12 -6.37 -20.46
C MET A 542 8.47 -6.12 -21.13
N THR A 543 8.95 -7.09 -21.89
CA THR A 543 10.29 -7.05 -22.50
C THR A 543 10.39 -6.10 -23.68
N ASP A 544 9.28 -5.80 -24.38
CA ASP A 544 9.29 -4.89 -25.54
C ASP A 544 9.17 -3.40 -25.15
N GLY A 545 9.07 -3.10 -23.84
CA GLY A 545 8.82 -1.74 -23.35
C GLY A 545 7.43 -1.20 -23.69
N GLY A 546 6.62 -2.00 -24.39
CA GLY A 546 5.21 -2.08 -24.13
C GLY A 546 4.93 -3.18 -23.12
N VAL A 547 3.67 -3.61 -23.12
CA VAL A 547 3.09 -4.65 -22.26
C VAL A 547 1.68 -5.08 -22.74
N LYS A 548 0.58 -5.07 -21.96
CA LYS A 548 -0.64 -5.86 -22.29
C LYS A 548 -1.97 -5.51 -21.57
N CYS A 549 -2.02 -4.51 -20.70
CA CYS A 549 -2.97 -4.47 -19.56
C CYS A 549 -4.42 -4.04 -19.78
N TRP A 550 -5.23 -4.25 -18.74
CA TRP A 550 -6.60 -3.77 -18.61
C TRP A 550 -7.09 -3.92 -17.13
N GLY A 551 -8.15 -3.22 -16.73
CA GLY A 551 -8.61 -3.14 -15.34
C GLY A 551 -9.62 -2.02 -15.10
N ALA A 552 -10.13 -1.82 -13.87
CA ALA A 552 -11.22 -0.86 -13.57
C ALA A 552 -10.86 0.60 -13.88
N ASN A 553 -11.78 1.55 -13.65
CA ASN A 553 -12.14 2.32 -14.83
C ASN A 553 -12.59 3.77 -14.64
N ASP A 554 -12.56 4.40 -13.46
CA ASP A 554 -13.70 5.25 -13.14
C ASP A 554 -13.42 6.75 -12.82
N SER A 555 -12.98 7.53 -13.83
CA SER A 555 -13.24 9.00 -13.98
C SER A 555 -12.89 9.59 -15.37
N GLY A 556 -13.53 9.09 -16.41
CA GLY A 556 -12.73 8.79 -17.61
C GLY A 556 -11.88 7.57 -17.24
N GLN A 557 -10.68 7.41 -17.78
CA GLN A 557 -9.62 6.60 -17.18
C GLN A 557 -9.10 5.23 -17.85
N LEU A 558 -9.05 5.08 -19.20
CA LEU A 558 -8.17 4.21 -20.07
C LEU A 558 -8.05 4.67 -21.56
N GLY A 559 -8.89 4.20 -22.51
CA GLY A 559 -9.15 4.89 -23.79
C GLY A 559 -9.26 4.20 -25.15
N ASP A 560 -10.48 4.15 -25.73
CA ASP A 560 -10.80 3.86 -27.16
C ASP A 560 -12.12 4.52 -27.66
N GLY A 561 -13.30 3.92 -27.44
CA GLY A 561 -14.67 4.43 -27.69
C GLY A 561 -15.48 5.12 -26.55
N THR A 562 -15.92 4.44 -25.46
CA THR A 562 -16.92 4.98 -24.47
C THR A 562 -16.72 4.72 -22.91
N ARG A 563 -17.22 3.69 -22.17
CA ARG A 563 -17.15 3.58 -20.65
C ARG A 563 -17.08 2.26 -19.68
N SER A 564 -17.09 0.93 -20.01
CA SER A 564 -17.07 -0.27 -19.05
C SER A 564 -16.72 -1.68 -19.64
N ASP A 565 -16.52 -2.77 -18.82
CA ASP A 565 -15.76 -4.12 -18.69
C ASP A 565 -15.10 -5.11 -19.76
N ARG A 566 -13.77 -5.11 -20.08
CA ARG A 566 -12.99 -5.90 -21.12
C ARG A 566 -13.09 -7.44 -21.08
N SER A 567 -13.08 -8.11 -22.26
CA SER A 567 -13.20 -9.60 -22.29
C SER A 567 -12.62 -10.53 -23.42
N ILE A 568 -11.92 -10.11 -24.49
CA ILE A 568 -11.19 -11.02 -25.47
C ILE A 568 -9.85 -10.38 -26.00
N PRO A 569 -8.85 -11.12 -26.57
CA PRO A 569 -7.46 -10.61 -26.70
C PRO A 569 -6.98 -9.62 -27.81
N VAL A 570 -6.54 -8.42 -27.38
CA VAL A 570 -5.38 -7.59 -27.85
C VAL A 570 -4.99 -6.60 -26.69
N ASP A 571 -4.42 -5.39 -26.88
CA ASP A 571 -3.95 -4.52 -25.75
C ASP A 571 -3.77 -2.98 -25.97
N VAL A 572 -4.84 -2.21 -25.77
CA VAL A 572 -5.12 -0.74 -25.77
C VAL A 572 -4.11 0.31 -26.37
N SER A 573 -3.95 1.53 -25.76
CA SER A 573 -3.78 2.81 -26.50
C SER A 573 -2.62 3.77 -26.19
N GLY A 574 -2.01 4.25 -27.28
CA GLY A 574 -1.69 5.68 -27.49
C GLY A 574 -0.23 6.05 -27.82
N LEU A 575 0.63 5.09 -28.15
CA LEU A 575 2.08 5.23 -28.00
C LEU A 575 2.88 4.41 -29.06
N GLY A 576 4.22 4.47 -29.01
CA GLY A 576 5.16 3.81 -29.94
C GLY A 576 5.83 2.57 -29.34
N SER A 577 7.07 2.72 -28.84
CA SER A 577 7.70 1.77 -27.90
C SER A 577 8.80 2.46 -27.07
N GLY A 578 9.02 2.03 -25.82
CA GLY A 578 10.08 2.55 -24.95
C GLY A 578 9.66 2.95 -23.54
N VAL A 579 9.39 1.96 -22.68
CA VAL A 579 9.11 2.20 -21.27
C VAL A 579 9.89 1.25 -20.36
N ALA A 580 10.24 1.73 -19.16
CA ALA A 580 11.33 1.22 -18.33
C ALA A 580 10.90 0.88 -16.89
N ALA A 581 10.03 1.68 -16.29
CA ALA A 581 9.48 1.39 -14.98
C ALA A 581 8.09 2.04 -14.77
N ILE A 582 7.44 1.65 -13.69
CA ILE A 582 5.99 1.53 -13.54
C ILE A 582 5.66 1.55 -12.03
N THR A 583 4.46 1.98 -11.60
CA THR A 583 3.69 1.49 -10.42
C THR A 583 2.72 2.55 -9.84
N ALA A 584 1.84 2.11 -8.94
CA ALA A 584 0.44 2.48 -8.95
C ALA A 584 -0.16 3.00 -7.62
N GLY A 585 -1.01 4.03 -7.76
CA GLY A 585 -1.72 4.69 -6.66
C GLY A 585 -3.15 4.20 -6.37
N LEU A 586 -3.99 5.21 -6.13
CA LEU A 586 -5.45 5.15 -6.18
C LEU A 586 -5.84 6.33 -7.08
N PHE A 587 -6.29 6.10 -8.31
CA PHE A 587 -6.66 7.08 -9.36
C PHE A 587 -5.65 7.39 -10.48
N HIS A 588 -4.33 7.28 -10.27
CA HIS A 588 -3.31 7.53 -11.33
C HIS A 588 -1.95 6.87 -11.06
N THR A 589 -1.10 6.98 -12.08
CA THR A 589 -0.04 6.03 -12.47
C THR A 589 0.69 6.56 -13.68
N CYS A 590 1.93 6.13 -13.98
CA CYS A 590 2.65 6.64 -15.13
C CYS A 590 3.77 5.75 -15.67
N ALA A 591 3.95 5.81 -16.98
CA ALA A 591 4.95 5.07 -17.73
C ALA A 591 6.32 5.73 -17.70
N LEU A 592 7.20 5.41 -16.73
CA LEU A 592 8.58 5.92 -16.75
C LEU A 592 9.26 5.41 -18.01
N THR A 593 9.41 6.30 -19.00
CA THR A 593 9.88 5.92 -20.32
C THR A 593 11.37 5.62 -20.30
N THR A 594 11.82 4.85 -21.28
CA THR A 594 13.26 4.66 -21.52
C THR A 594 13.98 5.95 -21.88
N SER A 595 13.27 7.03 -22.23
CA SER A 595 13.83 8.36 -22.45
C SER A 595 14.03 9.17 -21.15
N GLY A 596 13.69 8.60 -19.98
CA GLY A 596 13.65 9.32 -18.70
C GLY A 596 12.58 10.41 -18.66
N GLY A 597 11.79 10.56 -19.73
CA GLY A 597 10.48 11.16 -19.60
C GLY A 597 9.57 10.13 -18.94
N VAL A 598 8.30 10.46 -18.87
CA VAL A 598 7.26 9.52 -18.51
C VAL A 598 6.05 9.82 -19.39
N LYS A 599 4.99 9.02 -19.33
CA LYS A 599 3.71 9.31 -19.98
C LYS A 599 2.58 9.04 -18.98
N CYS A 600 1.71 10.03 -18.74
CA CYS A 600 0.47 9.95 -17.97
C CYS A 600 -0.31 11.27 -17.94
N TRP A 601 -1.59 11.17 -17.62
CA TRP A 601 -2.66 12.11 -17.93
C TRP A 601 -2.78 13.24 -16.91
N GLY A 602 -3.05 14.42 -17.45
CA GLY A 602 -3.27 15.66 -16.74
C GLY A 602 -4.58 15.70 -15.94
N SER A 603 -4.81 14.77 -15.00
CA SER A 603 -6.10 14.50 -14.34
C SER A 603 -6.69 15.62 -13.45
N ASN A 604 -6.05 16.77 -13.46
CA ASN A 604 -6.42 18.04 -12.88
C ASN A 604 -6.23 18.30 -11.35
N SER A 605 -6.42 17.40 -10.39
CA SER A 605 -6.15 17.66 -8.95
C SER A 605 -4.71 17.43 -8.46
N SER A 606 -3.79 18.27 -8.89
CA SER A 606 -2.48 18.44 -8.21
C SER A 606 -1.87 19.80 -8.48
N TRP A 607 -2.02 20.27 -9.73
CA TRP A 607 -1.64 21.57 -10.29
C TRP A 607 -0.12 21.70 -10.44
N GLN A 608 0.51 21.76 -11.63
CA GLN A 608 0.18 21.35 -13.01
C GLN A 608 -0.69 22.24 -13.99
N LEU A 609 -1.65 21.73 -14.79
CA LEU A 609 -1.72 21.89 -16.27
C LEU A 609 -1.58 23.30 -16.90
N GLY A 610 -2.61 24.06 -17.32
CA GLY A 610 -4.08 23.91 -17.23
C GLY A 610 -4.78 23.28 -18.46
N ASN A 611 -5.99 22.73 -18.28
CA ASN A 611 -6.91 22.38 -19.38
C ASN A 611 -7.66 23.65 -19.86
N ILE A 612 -8.51 23.52 -20.90
CA ILE A 612 -9.15 24.64 -21.60
C ILE A 612 -10.66 24.85 -21.34
N THR A 613 -11.41 23.87 -20.80
CA THR A 613 -12.87 24.01 -20.61
C THR A 613 -13.39 23.58 -19.21
N VAL A 614 -14.27 22.56 -19.11
CA VAL A 614 -15.09 22.23 -17.92
C VAL A 614 -15.35 20.70 -17.90
N GLY A 615 -14.80 19.93 -16.96
CA GLY A 615 -14.99 18.48 -16.82
C GLY A 615 -13.74 17.56 -16.67
N GLN A 616 -13.70 16.47 -17.45
CA GLN A 616 -12.80 15.29 -17.32
C GLN A 616 -12.45 14.49 -18.66
N PRO A 617 -11.43 14.81 -19.50
CA PRO A 617 -11.25 14.44 -20.94
C PRO A 617 -10.08 13.45 -21.19
N TYR A 618 -9.69 13.19 -22.45
CA TYR A 618 -9.25 11.82 -22.80
C TYR A 618 -7.92 11.53 -23.61
N ILE A 619 -7.68 11.91 -24.89
CA ILE A 619 -6.65 11.32 -25.87
C ILE A 619 -5.11 11.42 -25.55
N PRO A 620 -4.13 10.97 -26.41
CA PRO A 620 -2.68 10.95 -26.09
C PRO A 620 -2.04 12.27 -25.63
N VAL A 621 -0.87 12.25 -24.97
CA VAL A 621 -0.62 12.99 -23.71
C VAL A 621 0.65 13.85 -23.59
N ASP A 622 0.48 15.14 -23.22
CA ASP A 622 1.49 16.19 -23.00
C ASP A 622 1.19 16.90 -21.69
N VAL A 623 2.07 16.72 -20.71
CA VAL A 623 1.80 16.94 -19.29
C VAL A 623 3.15 17.27 -18.61
N PHE A 624 3.18 17.91 -17.44
CA PHE A 624 3.69 19.29 -17.45
C PHE A 624 5.09 19.57 -16.86
N GLY A 625 6.00 20.14 -17.68
CA GLY A 625 7.13 21.01 -17.27
C GLY A 625 8.47 20.81 -18.02
N LEU A 626 9.11 19.63 -17.93
CA LEU A 626 10.35 19.22 -18.62
C LEU A 626 10.46 17.67 -18.64
N TRP A 627 10.62 17.07 -19.83
CA TRP A 627 10.11 15.72 -20.17
C TRP A 627 11.16 14.62 -20.28
N SER A 628 12.17 14.67 -19.42
CA SER A 628 13.36 13.80 -19.44
C SER A 628 14.09 13.85 -18.10
N GLY A 629 14.86 12.81 -17.76
CA GLY A 629 15.71 12.81 -16.56
C GLY A 629 15.08 12.25 -15.28
N VAL A 630 13.92 11.60 -15.35
CA VAL A 630 13.38 10.76 -14.26
C VAL A 630 14.06 9.40 -14.23
N THR A 631 14.26 8.82 -13.04
CA THR A 631 15.11 7.64 -12.84
C THR A 631 14.46 6.43 -12.18
N ALA A 632 13.43 6.61 -11.35
CA ALA A 632 12.76 5.52 -10.66
C ALA A 632 11.27 5.86 -10.44
N ILE A 633 10.52 4.98 -9.78
CA ILE A 633 9.06 5.07 -9.62
C ILE A 633 8.57 4.03 -8.58
N THR A 634 7.73 4.46 -7.65
CA THR A 634 7.24 3.64 -6.50
C THR A 634 5.98 4.26 -5.91
N ALA A 635 5.03 3.47 -5.38
CA ALA A 635 3.67 3.97 -5.18
C ALA A 635 2.77 3.22 -4.17
N GLY A 636 1.67 3.88 -3.84
CA GLY A 636 0.57 3.40 -3.02
C GLY A 636 -0.66 4.29 -3.23
N LEU A 637 -0.56 5.59 -2.93
CA LEU A 637 -1.47 6.68 -3.38
C LEU A 637 -1.07 8.15 -3.05
N HIS A 638 -1.65 9.10 -3.79
CA HIS A 638 -1.53 10.58 -3.95
C HIS A 638 -0.38 11.25 -4.71
N HIS A 639 0.60 11.81 -3.99
CA HIS A 639 1.36 12.98 -4.46
C HIS A 639 2.09 12.84 -5.77
N THR A 640 2.55 14.00 -6.23
CA THR A 640 2.72 14.27 -7.64
C THR A 640 4.10 14.88 -7.85
N CYS A 641 5.11 14.02 -7.93
CA CYS A 641 6.43 14.36 -8.46
C CYS A 641 7.19 13.12 -9.03
N ALA A 642 8.48 13.23 -9.37
CA ALA A 642 9.31 12.15 -9.93
C ALA A 642 10.78 12.24 -9.50
N LEU A 643 11.46 11.17 -9.06
CA LEU A 643 12.90 11.28 -8.75
C LEU A 643 13.68 11.59 -10.03
N THR A 644 14.41 12.70 -10.01
CA THR A 644 15.08 13.30 -11.16
C THR A 644 16.61 13.30 -11.03
N THR A 645 17.29 13.40 -12.16
CA THR A 645 18.68 13.87 -12.27
C THR A 645 18.70 15.39 -12.52
N GLY A 646 19.41 16.19 -11.71
CA GLY A 646 19.46 17.64 -11.92
C GLY A 646 20.62 18.35 -11.21
N SER A 647 20.36 19.52 -10.62
CA SER A 647 21.34 20.25 -9.79
C SER A 647 20.68 21.23 -8.82
N ALA A 648 19.82 22.12 -9.32
CA ALA A 648 18.52 22.37 -8.68
C ALA A 648 17.53 21.32 -9.22
N GLN A 649 16.57 20.88 -8.40
CA GLN A 649 15.73 19.72 -8.73
C GLN A 649 14.26 19.87 -8.32
N VAL A 650 13.95 20.31 -7.08
CA VAL A 650 12.69 19.86 -6.42
C VAL A 650 11.66 20.91 -5.98
N GLN A 651 10.41 20.66 -6.37
CA GLN A 651 9.20 20.80 -5.54
C GLN A 651 8.28 19.56 -5.79
N CYS A 652 6.97 19.62 -5.49
CA CYS A 652 6.02 18.51 -5.68
C CYS A 652 4.54 18.99 -5.50
N TRP A 653 3.57 18.36 -6.18
CA TRP A 653 2.15 18.80 -6.29
C TRP A 653 1.10 17.81 -5.68
N GLY A 654 -0.12 18.26 -5.33
CA GLY A 654 -1.16 17.49 -4.59
C GLY A 654 -1.98 18.38 -3.63
N GLY A 655 -2.93 17.86 -2.81
CA GLY A 655 -3.89 18.70 -2.02
C GLY A 655 -4.31 18.29 -0.58
N ASN A 656 -4.33 19.10 0.53
CA ASN A 656 -3.36 19.66 1.61
C ASN A 656 -2.63 19.12 3.09
N TYR A 657 -2.39 17.99 3.94
CA TYR A 657 -2.61 16.47 4.43
C TYR A 657 -1.65 16.32 5.60
N ASP A 658 -2.06 15.53 6.62
CA ASP A 658 -1.36 14.44 7.37
C ASP A 658 0.15 14.42 7.62
N GLY A 659 0.97 15.31 7.11
CA GLY A 659 2.40 15.36 7.35
C GLY A 659 3.22 15.80 6.15
N GLN A 660 2.66 15.91 4.91
CA GLN A 660 3.50 15.53 3.74
C GLN A 660 3.74 16.33 2.37
N LEU A 661 2.89 16.75 1.41
CA LEU A 661 3.26 17.44 0.10
C LEU A 661 3.89 18.89 -0.04
N GLY A 662 3.52 19.93 0.71
CA GLY A 662 3.56 21.37 0.30
C GLY A 662 4.77 22.30 0.25
N ASP A 663 4.54 23.55 -0.23
CA ASP A 663 5.57 24.61 -0.34
C ASP A 663 5.87 25.39 0.97
N GLY A 664 5.80 24.69 2.12
CA GLY A 664 6.48 25.10 3.36
C GLY A 664 5.75 25.90 4.48
N THR A 665 5.14 27.08 4.27
CA THR A 665 5.05 28.14 5.33
C THR A 665 3.72 28.40 6.13
N THR A 666 3.33 27.53 7.09
CA THR A 666 2.10 27.51 7.98
C THR A 666 0.72 26.84 7.65
N ASN A 667 0.13 26.84 6.44
CA ASN A 667 -1.25 26.50 5.96
C ASN A 667 -1.31 25.99 4.43
N LEU A 668 -2.17 26.37 3.44
CA LEU A 668 -2.11 26.01 1.95
C LEU A 668 -2.02 27.16 0.89
N ARG A 669 -1.17 27.14 -0.17
CA ARG A 669 -1.16 28.11 -1.32
C ARG A 669 -0.88 27.45 -2.68
N ARG A 670 -0.84 28.25 -3.76
CA ARG A 670 -0.68 27.81 -5.16
C ARG A 670 0.69 28.07 -5.81
N PHE A 671 0.94 29.22 -6.47
CA PHE A 671 2.18 29.43 -7.25
C PHE A 671 3.41 29.31 -6.30
N PRO A 672 4.31 28.32 -6.48
CA PRO A 672 4.97 27.66 -5.35
C PRO A 672 6.39 28.13 -5.04
N GLN A 673 6.68 28.31 -3.75
CA GLN A 673 7.96 28.75 -3.22
C GLN A 673 9.02 27.64 -3.20
N THR A 674 9.85 27.61 -4.25
CA THR A 674 11.16 26.95 -4.24
C THR A 674 12.09 27.59 -3.18
N VAL A 675 13.02 26.83 -2.59
CA VAL A 675 13.70 27.18 -1.33
C VAL A 675 15.23 26.97 -1.41
N ILE A 676 15.96 27.41 -0.37
CA ILE A 676 17.44 27.40 -0.34
C ILE A 676 18.06 25.99 -0.40
N GLY A 677 17.41 24.99 0.20
CA GLY A 677 17.77 23.58 0.15
C GLY A 677 19.06 23.16 0.88
N LEU A 678 19.27 21.84 0.95
CA LEU A 678 20.51 21.20 1.40
C LEU A 678 21.02 20.09 0.45
N GLU A 679 20.28 18.97 0.30
CA GLU A 679 20.87 17.66 -0.07
C GLU A 679 20.85 17.29 -1.58
N GLY A 680 19.82 16.62 -2.13
CA GLY A 680 19.84 16.22 -3.55
C GLY A 680 20.64 14.93 -3.81
N SER A 681 20.68 14.02 -2.82
CA SER A 681 21.54 12.84 -2.75
C SER A 681 20.76 11.51 -2.89
N GLU A 682 19.53 11.59 -3.38
CA GLU A 682 18.51 10.57 -3.31
C GLU A 682 18.53 9.60 -4.51
N THR A 683 18.22 8.32 -4.27
CA THR A 683 18.40 7.25 -5.27
C THR A 683 17.24 6.26 -5.35
N ALA A 684 16.44 6.10 -4.29
CA ALA A 684 15.30 5.18 -4.29
C ALA A 684 14.01 5.90 -3.96
N ILE A 685 13.30 6.18 -5.04
CA ILE A 685 11.85 6.04 -5.04
C ILE A 685 11.58 4.59 -5.46
N ALA A 686 11.72 3.70 -4.46
CA ALA A 686 11.50 2.25 -4.55
C ALA A 686 11.14 1.71 -3.14
N ALA A 687 10.17 2.37 -2.52
CA ALA A 687 9.79 2.25 -1.11
C ALA A 687 8.34 2.74 -0.90
N GLY A 688 7.91 2.80 0.37
CA GLY A 688 6.56 2.55 0.89
C GLY A 688 5.43 3.48 0.45
N GLY A 689 4.86 4.15 1.44
CA GLY A 689 4.07 5.35 1.24
C GLY A 689 4.95 6.60 1.31
N ALA A 690 4.40 7.76 1.69
CA ALA A 690 5.09 9.05 1.50
C ALA A 690 5.13 10.05 2.67
N HIS A 691 5.51 9.64 3.88
CA HIS A 691 6.71 10.32 4.42
C HIS A 691 7.79 10.16 3.35
N THR A 692 8.26 11.27 2.79
CA THR A 692 9.15 11.25 1.62
C THR A 692 10.57 11.64 2.02
N CYS A 693 11.41 12.10 1.07
CA CYS A 693 12.82 11.76 0.87
C CYS A 693 12.98 10.71 -0.27
N ALA A 694 14.17 10.13 -0.48
CA ALA A 694 14.42 8.90 -1.26
C ALA A 694 15.86 8.41 -1.02
N LEU A 695 16.17 7.10 -1.03
CA LEU A 695 17.46 6.51 -0.51
C LEU A 695 18.68 7.40 -0.71
N THR A 696 19.30 7.98 0.34
CA THR A 696 20.61 8.61 0.15
C THR A 696 21.56 7.55 -0.32
N VAL A 697 22.51 8.00 -1.13
CA VAL A 697 23.81 7.34 -1.28
C VAL A 697 24.57 7.04 0.05
N SER A 698 24.05 7.32 1.26
CA SER A 698 24.87 7.70 2.43
C SER A 698 24.67 6.91 3.76
N GLY A 699 24.81 7.61 4.88
CA GLY A 699 24.86 7.13 6.27
C GLY A 699 24.27 8.14 7.28
N GLY A 700 23.44 9.09 6.82
CA GLY A 700 22.88 10.19 7.63
C GLY A 700 21.56 10.73 7.05
N MET A 701 20.58 11.04 7.90
CA MET A 701 19.34 11.77 7.55
C MET A 701 18.66 12.39 8.77
N LYS A 702 17.65 13.25 8.50
CA LYS A 702 16.32 13.12 9.11
C LYS A 702 15.19 13.38 8.08
N CYS A 703 14.11 12.59 8.07
CA CYS A 703 13.02 12.64 7.05
C CYS A 703 11.59 12.70 7.59
N TRP A 704 10.64 13.10 6.72
CA TRP A 704 9.54 14.01 7.03
C TRP A 704 8.09 13.50 6.92
N GLY A 705 7.22 13.90 7.87
CA GLY A 705 5.83 13.44 7.99
C GLY A 705 4.99 13.98 9.18
N ASP A 706 4.08 13.10 9.60
CA ASP A 706 2.86 13.13 10.44
C ASP A 706 2.96 13.34 11.99
N ASN A 707 1.88 13.16 12.79
CA ASN A 707 1.73 13.47 14.24
C ASN A 707 0.52 12.85 15.00
N PHE A 708 0.65 12.67 16.34
CA PHE A 708 -0.16 11.89 17.31
C PHE A 708 0.45 10.49 17.61
N TYR A 709 -0.19 9.34 17.30
CA TYR A 709 0.27 7.92 17.41
C TYR A 709 1.56 7.61 18.16
N GLY A 710 2.70 8.06 17.60
CA GLY A 710 4.02 7.63 17.99
C GLY A 710 4.87 6.95 16.93
N GLN A 711 5.14 7.56 15.77
CA GLN A 711 6.19 7.08 14.88
C GLN A 711 7.33 8.03 14.30
N LEU A 712 7.28 9.34 14.02
CA LEU A 712 8.50 10.15 13.62
C LEU A 712 8.98 11.35 14.50
N GLY A 713 9.24 11.14 15.81
CA GLY A 713 9.34 12.21 16.82
C GLY A 713 10.42 12.20 17.93
N ASP A 714 10.22 13.05 18.96
CA ASP A 714 11.30 13.63 19.79
C ASP A 714 11.74 12.91 21.09
N GLY A 715 11.25 13.25 22.30
CA GLY A 715 11.99 12.96 23.55
C GLY A 715 11.35 13.32 24.90
N SER A 716 10.11 12.88 25.14
CA SER A 716 9.36 12.91 26.41
C SER A 716 8.26 11.83 26.49
N MET A 717 6.98 12.08 26.15
CA MET A 717 5.88 11.12 26.38
C MET A 717 4.68 11.08 25.39
N HIS A 718 4.52 11.99 24.42
CA HIS A 718 3.19 12.28 23.84
C HIS A 718 3.12 12.68 22.32
N ASP A 719 2.55 13.85 21.97
CA ASP A 719 2.19 14.41 20.63
C ASP A 719 2.89 15.77 20.36
N ARG A 720 3.20 16.12 19.09
CA ARG A 720 3.58 17.44 18.52
C ARG A 720 4.64 17.25 17.42
N SER A 721 4.39 17.66 16.17
CA SER A 721 5.25 17.34 15.01
C SER A 721 5.86 18.55 14.26
N THR A 722 5.46 18.81 13.01
CA THR A 722 6.46 18.85 11.94
C THR A 722 7.22 20.17 11.94
N PRO A 723 8.55 20.12 12.15
CA PRO A 723 9.27 19.05 12.87
C PRO A 723 10.40 19.51 13.82
N VAL A 724 11.11 18.52 14.37
CA VAL A 724 12.47 18.61 14.97
C VAL A 724 13.21 17.28 14.71
N ASP A 725 14.51 17.22 14.98
CA ASP A 725 15.44 16.13 14.63
C ASP A 725 15.06 14.71 15.13
N VAL A 726 14.52 13.91 14.20
CA VAL A 726 14.68 12.44 14.17
C VAL A 726 16.16 12.10 13.96
N ILE A 727 16.70 11.08 14.63
CA ILE A 727 18.13 10.69 14.53
C ILE A 727 18.39 9.21 14.87
N ARG A 728 19.45 8.66 14.23
CA ARG A 728 20.29 7.48 14.54
C ARG A 728 19.63 6.11 14.75
N LEU A 729 20.23 5.06 14.17
CA LEU A 729 20.22 3.66 14.62
C LEU A 729 21.50 3.00 14.03
N GLU A 730 21.46 1.95 13.19
CA GLU A 730 22.67 1.29 12.64
C GLU A 730 22.68 1.05 11.10
N SER A 731 21.89 0.12 10.54
CA SER A 731 22.18 -0.47 9.21
C SER A 731 21.41 0.09 7.99
N ASN A 732 22.08 0.06 6.83
CA ASN A 732 21.85 0.95 5.68
C ASN A 732 20.67 0.60 4.78
N VAL A 733 20.09 1.66 4.19
CA VAL A 733 18.96 1.59 3.26
C VAL A 733 19.32 0.94 1.91
N ASP A 734 18.42 0.10 1.37
CA ASP A 734 18.77 -0.85 0.30
C ASP A 734 17.60 -1.22 -0.66
N ALA A 735 17.02 -2.43 -0.54
CA ALA A 735 16.07 -3.02 -1.51
C ALA A 735 14.56 -2.87 -1.14
N ILE A 736 13.67 -3.26 -2.07
CA ILE A 736 12.51 -2.42 -2.44
C ILE A 736 11.10 -3.01 -2.16
N ALA A 737 10.10 -2.13 -1.99
CA ALA A 737 8.65 -2.36 -2.04
C ALA A 737 7.91 -1.01 -2.24
N ALA A 738 6.59 -0.89 -1.93
CA ALA A 738 5.77 0.33 -1.88
C ALA A 738 4.36 0.09 -1.23
N GLY A 739 3.51 1.11 -0.96
CA GLY A 739 2.09 0.89 -0.61
C GLY A 739 1.33 1.96 0.23
N PHE A 740 0.21 1.53 0.84
CA PHE A 740 -0.80 2.28 1.60
C PHE A 740 -0.32 2.93 2.93
N PHE A 741 -0.62 2.38 4.14
CA PHE A 741 -0.10 2.86 5.43
C PHE A 741 0.67 1.79 6.27
N HIS A 742 2.01 1.93 6.44
CA HIS A 742 2.92 1.31 7.44
C HIS A 742 4.38 1.77 7.32
N THR A 743 5.29 1.26 8.17
CA THR A 743 6.77 1.37 8.04
C THR A 743 7.51 0.02 8.04
N CYS A 744 7.01 -1.02 7.38
CA CYS A 744 7.76 -2.25 7.07
C CYS A 744 8.80 -1.93 5.97
N ALA A 745 9.91 -1.31 6.45
CA ALA A 745 11.16 -0.82 5.85
C ALA A 745 12.44 -1.72 5.98
N LEU A 746 13.11 -2.17 4.89
CA LEU A 746 14.13 -3.27 4.79
C LEU A 746 15.52 -2.99 5.41
N THR A 747 16.62 -3.49 4.82
CA THR A 747 18.06 -3.15 5.06
C THR A 747 18.92 -3.81 3.97
N THR A 748 20.21 -3.44 3.87
CA THR A 748 21.30 -4.14 3.16
C THR A 748 21.35 -5.66 3.36
N ASP A 749 20.71 -6.15 4.41
CA ASP A 749 20.75 -7.52 4.90
C ASP A 749 19.36 -8.20 4.93
N LYS A 750 18.33 -7.55 4.34
CA LYS A 750 17.01 -8.08 3.92
C LYS A 750 16.04 -8.46 5.08
N GLY A 751 14.78 -8.85 4.77
CA GLY A 751 13.74 -9.30 5.73
C GLY A 751 13.14 -8.26 6.71
N VAL A 752 12.44 -8.65 7.81
CA VAL A 752 11.23 -7.98 8.35
C VAL A 752 11.12 -7.55 9.89
N LYS A 753 11.84 -6.57 10.50
CA LYS A 753 11.75 -6.09 11.95
C LYS A 753 10.46 -5.40 12.40
N CYS A 754 9.33 -6.09 12.27
CA CYS A 754 8.04 -5.45 12.19
C CYS A 754 7.47 -5.00 13.55
N TRP A 755 7.55 -3.69 13.90
CA TRP A 755 6.84 -2.99 15.00
C TRP A 755 5.76 -1.96 14.50
N GLY A 756 4.87 -1.44 15.38
CA GLY A 756 4.07 -0.20 15.17
C GLY A 756 2.62 -0.14 15.71
N ASP A 757 1.56 -0.44 14.93
CA ASP A 757 0.15 -0.05 15.22
C ASP A 757 -0.87 -1.12 15.66
N ASN A 758 -2.14 -1.02 15.24
CA ASN A 758 -3.02 -2.15 15.02
C ASN A 758 -3.90 -1.82 13.79
N PHE A 759 -5.19 -1.49 13.92
CA PHE A 759 -6.09 -1.08 12.81
C PHE A 759 -6.26 -2.17 11.72
N TYR A 760 -6.81 -3.34 12.03
CA TYR A 760 -7.63 -3.68 13.19
C TYR A 760 -6.83 -4.54 14.19
N ALA A 761 -5.96 -5.43 13.68
CA ALA A 761 -4.77 -5.83 14.40
C ALA A 761 -3.51 -6.10 13.57
N GLN A 762 -2.42 -5.35 13.85
CA GLN A 762 -1.09 -5.47 13.26
C GLN A 762 0.00 -4.55 13.91
N LEU A 763 0.84 -5.13 14.78
CA LEU A 763 2.14 -4.61 15.31
C LEU A 763 3.62 -5.21 14.98
N GLY A 764 4.37 -6.41 14.84
CA GLY A 764 4.56 -7.98 14.74
C GLY A 764 4.45 -9.30 15.78
N ASP A 765 3.54 -9.74 16.72
CA ASP A 765 3.90 -10.47 18.03
C ASP A 765 3.55 -11.95 18.35
N GLY A 766 2.45 -12.21 19.09
CA GLY A 766 2.25 -13.39 19.95
C GLY A 766 1.56 -13.15 21.31
N ARG A 767 1.78 -12.02 22.00
CA ARG A 767 1.12 -11.62 23.28
C ARG A 767 1.12 -10.08 23.49
N PRO A 768 0.25 -9.34 22.79
CA PRO A 768 -0.12 -7.96 23.11
C PRO A 768 -0.45 -7.68 24.60
N LEU A 769 0.55 -7.16 25.32
CA LEU A 769 0.50 -5.82 25.90
C LEU A 769 1.84 -5.11 25.63
N TRP A 770 1.77 -3.81 25.38
CA TRP A 770 2.64 -3.11 24.43
C TRP A 770 4.08 -2.86 24.94
N ARG A 771 5.09 -2.93 24.05
CA ARG A 771 6.53 -2.76 24.33
C ARG A 771 7.31 -2.00 23.22
N SER A 772 6.65 -1.07 22.54
CA SER A 772 7.18 -0.26 21.42
C SER A 772 7.62 -1.08 20.20
N VAL A 773 8.88 -1.48 20.18
CA VAL A 773 9.74 -1.61 18.99
C VAL A 773 10.60 -2.90 19.16
N PRO A 774 10.99 -3.63 18.09
CA PRO A 774 10.61 -5.04 17.80
C PRO A 774 11.36 -6.23 18.50
N VAL A 775 10.91 -7.45 18.12
CA VAL A 775 11.43 -8.85 18.18
C VAL A 775 10.79 -9.63 16.98
N ASP A 776 9.89 -10.66 17.09
CA ASP A 776 9.43 -11.53 15.95
C ASP A 776 7.92 -12.07 15.86
N VAL A 777 7.20 -11.88 14.70
CA VAL A 777 5.98 -12.48 14.04
C VAL A 777 6.26 -12.98 12.64
N VAL A 778 5.82 -14.18 12.37
CA VAL A 778 6.69 -15.10 11.72
C VAL A 778 5.79 -16.19 11.04
N ASP A 779 6.26 -17.07 10.15
CA ASP A 779 5.53 -17.98 9.25
C ASP A 779 5.45 -19.45 9.70
N ARG A 780 4.25 -20.03 9.74
CA ARG A 780 4.11 -21.48 9.94
C ARG A 780 4.48 -22.25 8.65
N LEU A 781 5.78 -22.45 8.38
CA LEU A 781 6.17 -23.76 7.83
C LEU A 781 5.72 -24.79 8.86
N ASN A 782 4.74 -25.60 8.46
CA ASN A 782 4.09 -26.60 9.27
C ASN A 782 5.10 -27.46 10.06
N VAL A 783 5.38 -27.08 11.31
CA VAL A 783 6.04 -27.94 12.29
C VAL A 783 4.98 -28.93 12.79
N PHE A 784 4.67 -29.91 11.95
CA PHE A 784 4.20 -31.20 12.43
C PHE A 784 5.38 -31.89 13.12
N LEU A 785 5.65 -31.50 14.36
CA LEU A 785 6.37 -32.37 15.28
C LEU A 785 5.47 -33.60 15.54
N PRO A 786 5.90 -34.83 15.19
CA PRO A 786 5.17 -36.00 15.62
C PRO A 786 5.18 -36.06 17.13
N LEU A 787 3.99 -36.15 17.74
CA LEU A 787 3.81 -36.40 19.17
C LEU A 787 4.28 -37.82 19.52
N THR A 788 5.60 -38.02 19.61
CA THR A 788 6.18 -39.19 20.29
C THR A 788 6.06 -39.00 21.79
N MET A 789 4.93 -39.44 22.35
CA MET A 789 4.82 -39.69 23.78
C MET A 789 5.85 -40.74 24.21
N LYS A 790 6.51 -40.50 25.34
CA LYS A 790 7.31 -41.47 26.09
C LYS A 790 6.87 -41.43 27.55
#